data_AF-A0A1B0D1Q7-F1
#
_entry.id   AF-A0A1B0D1Q7-F1
#
_cell.length_a   1.000
_cell.length_b   1.000
_cell.length_c   1.000
_cell.angle_alpha   90.00
_cell.angle_beta   90.00
_cell.angle_gamma   90.00
#
_symmetry.space_group_name_H-M   'P 1'
#
loop_
_entity.id
_entity.type
_entity.pdbx_description
1 polymer ?
#
loop_
_entity_poly.entity_id
_entity_poly.type
_entity_poly.pdbx_seq_one_letter_code
_entity_poly.pdbx_strand_id
1 'polypeptide(L)'
;MNVCGRSSIEELDKILDFSFDVQEGDTVNFTALQFTLDGQLKQFRPVNVLRELNLCPTSRREVLFGRSFSLSCKVPMEDVVLDGNSQLIFSTLFVNYIEKKMPLIRSIPVLIRNSPNSNMNDNPEAWQLVRRFFTVDLVSGLRSNYIPKIYEEDRLQDKFDFIRYLISVELRFRVKTESNKLSTPLLILKYGEYNTSQQDIHPTIDFHFSVTFSKSFNFQSLLEILLPIFILLAFVLAIFEAIAYKTRQHKLIYDLDVFGKFIVFLLSKIGTALFAIVIIICLYIHLTFKSQKQIQLLLPLPVEQLLKILTGIALILKSIKLAQHLWQIAHIDIFFIDWERPRIFENRNQLDTPSVCSGSVTARLASPCESISAWRSYFVANEWQELTTTRKISMFIHLVGLIWILLIVKAENFASRNFFFHLWPSKDPPDGILLMSTGILAFTFIYIIQRIFNFVIWERYFKNPIQQFIDVCCIANVSVFILRLESYGYYIHGRSPHGFSDTDICSMILQFRQEERGQRGLTPGSELQTYSLLAPRNLRQHPPQINEYVTKGYEGNFERTILTYYSINRFFGAFIDHALKDLDYIVKEKTILEKLLNCEFEAILSETSSVELSSYRDQHFKGSRTDQERLLKTSTTLYVGNLSFFTTEEQIHELFSRCGDIRRIVMGLDKFKKTPCGFCFVEYYTRNDAEMSMRYINGTRLDDRLIRVDWDAGFIEGRQYGRGKSGGQVRDEYRTDYDSGRGGYGKILQQKAVPNTDNL
;
A
#
# COMPACT_ATOMS: atom_id res chain seq x y z
N MET A 1 -24.51 64.84 16.11
CA MET A 1 -23.76 65.19 14.88
C MET A 1 -22.27 65.21 15.19
N ASN A 2 -21.51 64.47 14.37
CA ASN A 2 -20.06 64.53 14.08
C ASN A 2 -19.05 64.57 15.23
N VAL A 3 -18.74 63.41 15.84
CA VAL A 3 -17.37 62.99 16.16
C VAL A 3 -17.30 61.46 16.16
N CYS A 4 -16.85 60.84 15.07
CA CYS A 4 -16.25 59.50 15.05
C CYS A 4 -15.40 59.41 13.78
N GLY A 5 -14.09 59.58 13.94
CA GLY A 5 -13.12 59.44 12.86
C GLY A 5 -13.05 58.00 12.36
N ARG A 6 -12.64 57.85 11.10
CA ARG A 6 -12.27 56.55 10.50
C ARG A 6 -11.11 55.95 11.31
N SER A 7 -11.35 54.82 11.97
CA SER A 7 -10.31 54.05 12.65
C SER A 7 -9.66 53.05 11.70
N SER A 8 -8.33 53.02 11.64
CA SER A 8 -7.53 52.01 10.92
C SER A 8 -7.64 50.62 11.57
N ILE A 9 -7.24 49.53 10.88
CA ILE A 9 -7.19 48.16 11.46
C ILE A 9 -6.43 48.16 12.79
N GLU A 10 -5.36 48.94 12.91
CA GLU A 10 -4.58 49.05 14.14
C GLU A 10 -5.39 49.59 15.32
N GLU A 11 -6.35 50.49 15.11
CA GLU A 11 -7.24 50.97 16.17
C GLU A 11 -8.36 49.99 16.48
N LEU A 12 -8.89 49.28 15.48
CA LEU A 12 -9.89 48.22 15.69
C LEU A 12 -9.28 47.04 16.46
N ASP A 13 -8.07 46.61 16.09
CA ASP A 13 -7.31 45.59 16.82
C ASP A 13 -6.95 46.11 18.22
N LYS A 14 -6.55 47.37 18.42
CA LYS A 14 -6.33 47.95 19.77
C LYS A 14 -7.60 48.00 20.64
N ILE A 15 -8.77 48.28 20.07
CA ILE A 15 -10.07 48.25 20.78
C ILE A 15 -10.47 46.81 21.14
N LEU A 16 -10.12 45.85 20.27
CA LEU A 16 -10.38 44.42 20.42
C LEU A 16 -9.28 43.67 21.20
N ASP A 17 -8.13 44.29 21.46
CA ASP A 17 -6.93 43.64 22.03
C ASP A 17 -7.03 43.38 23.54
N PHE A 18 -8.11 43.81 24.17
CA PHE A 18 -8.36 43.55 25.57
C PHE A 18 -8.56 42.05 25.81
N SER A 19 -7.88 41.49 26.80
CA SER A 19 -7.78 40.04 26.99
C SER A 19 -7.92 39.67 28.45
N PHE A 20 -8.88 38.80 28.79
CA PHE A 20 -9.11 38.35 30.16
C PHE A 20 -8.94 36.84 30.29
N ASP A 21 -8.46 36.39 31.44
CA ASP A 21 -8.26 34.97 31.76
C ASP A 21 -9.60 34.31 32.06
N VAL A 22 -9.93 33.26 31.31
CA VAL A 22 -11.13 32.44 31.49
C VAL A 22 -10.67 31.06 31.98
N GLN A 23 -11.23 30.58 33.09
CA GLN A 23 -10.98 29.22 33.57
C GLN A 23 -11.89 28.22 32.85
N GLU A 24 -11.51 26.94 32.85
CA GLU A 24 -12.28 25.89 32.19
C GLU A 24 -13.68 25.74 32.80
N GLY A 25 -14.70 25.84 31.95
CA GLY A 25 -16.11 25.73 32.37
C GLY A 25 -16.74 27.05 32.83
N ASP A 26 -16.00 28.17 32.77
CA ASP A 26 -16.55 29.48 33.12
C ASP A 26 -17.64 29.92 32.13
N THR A 27 -18.76 30.32 32.69
CA THR A 27 -19.84 31.02 32.00
C THR A 27 -19.41 32.45 31.73
N VAL A 28 -19.48 32.90 30.48
CA VAL A 28 -19.23 34.31 30.16
C VAL A 28 -20.42 35.14 30.66
N ASN A 29 -20.19 35.95 31.69
CA ASN A 29 -21.23 36.77 32.30
C ASN A 29 -21.28 38.15 31.63
N PHE A 30 -22.51 38.66 31.44
CA PHE A 30 -22.75 39.95 30.82
C PHE A 30 -23.54 40.86 31.74
N THR A 31 -23.34 42.16 31.57
CA THR A 31 -24.11 43.21 32.25
C THR A 31 -24.67 44.14 31.19
N ALA A 32 -25.95 44.49 31.29
CA ALA A 32 -26.57 45.45 30.38
C ALA A 32 -26.93 46.76 31.09
N LEU A 33 -26.71 47.87 30.39
CA LEU A 33 -27.26 49.18 30.70
C LEU A 33 -28.40 49.48 29.73
N GLN A 34 -29.57 49.80 30.26
CA GLN A 34 -30.76 50.18 29.48
C GLN A 34 -31.06 51.66 29.65
N PHE A 35 -31.27 52.37 28.54
CA PHE A 35 -31.58 53.79 28.48
C PHE A 35 -32.93 54.01 27.78
N THR A 36 -33.67 55.01 28.21
CA THR A 36 -34.86 55.49 27.49
C THR A 36 -34.45 56.31 26.26
N LEU A 37 -35.43 56.63 25.40
CA LEU A 37 -35.25 57.54 24.26
C LEU A 37 -34.62 58.88 24.68
N ASP A 38 -35.04 59.43 25.84
CA ASP A 38 -34.54 60.69 26.40
C ASP A 38 -33.12 60.58 27.00
N GLY A 39 -32.52 59.39 26.96
CA GLY A 39 -31.17 59.13 27.47
C GLY A 39 -31.10 58.90 28.99
N GLN A 40 -32.23 58.83 29.69
CA GLN A 40 -32.24 58.49 31.12
C GLN A 40 -31.91 57.01 31.33
N LEU A 41 -31.07 56.72 32.33
CA LEU A 41 -30.72 55.35 32.70
C LEU A 41 -31.92 54.69 33.37
N LYS A 42 -32.47 53.64 32.75
CA LYS A 42 -33.58 52.85 33.27
C LYS A 42 -33.10 51.74 34.18
N GLN A 43 -32.06 51.00 33.77
CA GLN A 43 -31.61 49.81 34.49
C GLN A 43 -30.12 49.49 34.28
N PHE A 44 -29.46 49.01 35.34
CA PHE A 44 -28.14 48.40 35.32
C PHE A 44 -28.22 47.05 36.03
N ARG A 45 -28.09 45.94 35.29
CA ARG A 45 -28.20 44.60 35.88
C ARG A 45 -27.39 43.55 35.11
N PRO A 46 -26.98 42.45 35.77
CA PRO A 46 -26.48 41.27 35.07
C PRO A 46 -27.56 40.72 34.15
N VAL A 47 -27.16 40.32 32.94
CA VAL A 47 -28.05 39.83 31.89
C VAL A 47 -27.58 38.47 31.41
N ASN A 48 -28.53 37.54 31.31
CA ASN A 48 -28.31 36.33 30.54
C ASN A 48 -28.64 36.65 29.07
N VAL A 49 -27.59 36.84 28.27
CA VAL A 49 -27.67 37.15 26.83
C VAL A 49 -28.59 36.16 26.10
N LEU A 50 -28.60 34.89 26.50
CA LEU A 50 -29.41 33.84 25.88
C LEU A 50 -30.89 33.88 26.24
N ARG A 51 -31.27 34.69 27.21
CA ARG A 51 -32.67 34.92 27.58
C ARG A 51 -33.18 36.25 27.04
N GLU A 52 -32.34 37.28 26.99
CA GLU A 52 -32.79 38.65 26.68
C GLU A 52 -32.53 39.09 25.25
N LEU A 53 -31.58 38.49 24.56
CA LEU A 53 -31.29 38.77 23.15
C LEU A 53 -31.73 37.64 22.22
N ASN A 54 -32.24 36.55 22.78
CA ASN A 54 -32.72 35.40 22.03
C ASN A 54 -34.24 35.38 22.02
N LEU A 55 -34.83 35.64 20.85
CA LEU A 55 -36.28 35.62 20.66
C LEU A 55 -36.84 34.19 20.48
N CYS A 56 -35.99 33.15 20.43
CA CYS A 56 -36.45 31.78 20.28
C CYS A 56 -37.01 31.19 21.59
N PRO A 57 -38.15 30.47 21.56
CA PRO A 57 -38.81 29.92 22.74
C PRO A 57 -38.08 28.74 23.41
N THR A 58 -36.79 28.50 23.14
CA THR A 58 -36.06 27.34 23.66
C THR A 58 -34.69 27.64 24.29
N SER A 59 -34.61 27.16 25.54
CA SER A 59 -33.45 26.69 26.30
C SER A 59 -32.73 27.68 27.25
N ARG A 60 -32.66 27.26 28.52
CA ARG A 60 -31.74 27.74 29.56
C ARG A 60 -30.30 27.27 29.28
N ARG A 61 -29.75 27.61 28.12
CA ARG A 61 -28.32 27.38 27.84
C ARG A 61 -27.53 28.57 28.36
N GLU A 62 -26.28 28.33 28.73
CA GLU A 62 -25.33 29.37 29.13
C GLU A 62 -24.26 29.48 28.05
N VAL A 63 -23.68 30.68 27.88
CA VAL A 63 -22.56 30.89 26.97
C VAL A 63 -21.32 30.30 27.62
N LEU A 64 -21.05 29.04 27.29
CA LEU A 64 -19.87 28.31 27.72
C LEU A 64 -18.68 28.69 26.82
N PHE A 65 -17.54 28.92 27.45
CA PHE A 65 -16.29 29.19 26.75
C PHE A 65 -15.94 28.08 25.75
N GLY A 66 -15.62 28.45 24.50
CA GLY A 66 -15.16 27.52 23.47
C GLY A 66 -16.24 26.72 22.74
N ARG A 67 -17.52 26.94 23.02
CA ARG A 67 -18.63 26.24 22.35
C ARG A 67 -19.39 27.16 21.42
N SER A 68 -19.15 27.01 20.13
CA SER A 68 -19.93 27.70 19.10
C SER A 68 -21.27 27.00 18.89
N PHE A 69 -22.36 27.76 18.83
CA PHE A 69 -23.68 27.25 18.47
C PHE A 69 -24.48 28.29 17.69
N SER A 70 -25.44 27.79 16.90
CA SER A 70 -26.41 28.60 16.18
C SER A 70 -27.81 28.06 16.43
N LEU A 71 -28.76 28.97 16.55
CA LEU A 71 -30.18 28.72 16.74
C LEU A 71 -30.93 29.51 15.67
N SER A 72 -31.83 28.84 14.99
CA SER A 72 -32.77 29.46 14.05
C SER A 72 -34.17 29.04 14.42
N CYS A 73 -35.09 29.98 14.55
CA CYS A 73 -36.48 29.69 14.91
C CYS A 73 -37.44 30.65 14.19
N LYS A 74 -38.71 30.23 14.15
CA LYS A 74 -39.82 31.07 13.72
C LYS A 74 -40.49 31.66 14.96
N VAL A 75 -40.50 32.98 15.06
CA VAL A 75 -41.09 33.72 16.18
C VAL A 75 -42.37 34.41 15.68
N PRO A 76 -43.53 34.21 16.32
CA PRO A 76 -44.73 34.94 15.95
C PRO A 76 -44.57 36.43 16.29
N MET A 77 -45.09 37.29 15.43
CA MET A 77 -44.96 38.74 15.61
C MET A 77 -45.62 39.28 16.88
N GLU A 78 -46.67 38.62 17.33
CA GLU A 78 -47.36 38.93 18.58
C GLU A 78 -46.40 38.88 19.78
N ASP A 79 -45.52 37.86 19.84
CA ASP A 79 -44.52 37.73 20.91
C ASP A 79 -43.45 38.83 20.85
N VAL A 80 -43.06 39.25 19.65
CA VAL A 80 -42.08 40.34 19.43
C VAL A 80 -42.64 41.68 19.90
N VAL A 81 -43.95 41.91 19.70
CA VAL A 81 -44.63 43.13 20.14
C VAL A 81 -44.91 43.11 21.64
N LEU A 82 -45.21 41.94 22.22
CA LEU A 82 -45.38 41.77 23.67
C LEU A 82 -44.08 41.98 24.45
N ASP A 83 -42.95 41.51 23.93
CA ASP A 83 -41.62 41.74 24.52
C ASP A 83 -41.11 43.18 24.29
N GLY A 84 -41.61 43.81 23.23
CA GLY A 84 -41.45 45.23 22.96
C GLY A 84 -42.21 46.09 23.97
N ASN A 85 -41.53 46.59 25.01
CA ASN A 85 -42.07 47.66 25.84
C ASN A 85 -42.58 48.82 24.96
N SER A 86 -43.70 49.44 25.32
CA SER A 86 -44.29 50.59 24.60
C SER A 86 -43.38 51.82 24.46
N GLN A 87 -42.17 51.77 25.02
CA GLN A 87 -41.12 52.77 24.95
C GLN A 87 -39.87 52.16 24.31
N LEU A 88 -39.23 52.89 23.40
CA LEU A 88 -37.95 52.50 22.81
C LEU A 88 -36.85 52.47 23.88
N ILE A 89 -36.21 51.31 24.06
CA ILE A 89 -35.12 51.10 25.03
C ILE A 89 -33.81 50.82 24.29
N PHE A 90 -32.82 51.68 24.53
CA PHE A 90 -31.46 51.46 24.05
C PHE A 90 -30.66 50.67 25.08
N SER A 91 -30.10 49.54 24.65
CA SER A 91 -29.23 48.69 25.46
C SER A 91 -27.76 48.86 25.08
N THR A 92 -26.89 48.83 26.09
CA THR A 92 -25.43 48.69 25.94
C THR A 92 -24.99 47.46 26.71
N LEU A 93 -24.27 46.56 26.05
CA LEU A 93 -23.81 45.29 26.62
C LEU A 93 -22.34 45.42 27.08
N PHE A 94 -22.04 44.84 28.24
CA PHE A 94 -20.70 44.73 28.80
C PHE A 94 -20.37 43.27 29.10
N VAL A 95 -19.13 42.87 28.90
CA VAL A 95 -18.58 41.60 29.39
C VAL A 95 -18.01 41.81 30.77
N ASN A 96 -18.35 40.93 31.70
CA ASN A 96 -17.76 40.88 33.02
C ASN A 96 -16.52 39.97 32.98
N TYR A 97 -15.42 40.43 33.56
CA TYR A 97 -14.19 39.65 33.65
C TYR A 97 -13.48 39.92 34.98
N ILE A 98 -12.58 39.02 35.37
CA ILE A 98 -11.78 39.16 36.59
C ILE A 98 -10.32 39.30 36.17
N GLU A 99 -9.68 40.39 36.57
CA GLU A 99 -8.25 40.61 36.37
C GLU A 99 -7.59 40.89 37.72
N LYS A 100 -6.54 40.14 38.07
CA LYS A 100 -5.85 40.27 39.38
C LYS A 100 -6.80 40.26 40.60
N LYS A 101 -7.83 39.40 40.57
CA LYS A 101 -8.90 39.29 41.59
C LYS A 101 -9.85 40.49 41.70
N MET A 102 -9.80 41.44 40.77
CA MET A 102 -10.75 42.56 40.69
C MET A 102 -11.81 42.28 39.61
N PRO A 103 -13.12 42.34 39.94
CA PRO A 103 -14.17 42.25 38.93
C PRO A 103 -14.25 43.56 38.14
N LEU A 104 -14.12 43.45 36.83
CA LEU A 104 -14.13 44.56 35.89
C LEU A 104 -15.16 44.30 34.78
N ILE A 105 -15.60 45.37 34.13
CA ILE A 105 -16.55 45.31 33.01
C ILE A 105 -15.97 46.04 31.80
N ARG A 106 -16.17 45.48 30.60
CA ARG A 106 -15.71 46.07 29.33
C ARG A 106 -16.87 46.17 28.35
N SER A 107 -17.01 47.34 27.71
CA SER A 107 -18.08 47.56 26.72
C SER A 107 -17.84 46.74 25.46
N ILE A 108 -18.90 46.16 24.93
CA ILE A 108 -18.88 45.38 23.69
C ILE A 108 -19.13 46.30 22.49
N PRO A 109 -18.27 46.31 21.47
CA PRO A 109 -18.57 46.99 20.21
C PRO A 109 -19.71 46.29 19.46
N VAL A 110 -20.59 47.08 18.85
CA VAL A 110 -21.74 46.58 18.10
C VAL A 110 -21.63 46.97 16.62
N LEU A 111 -21.75 46.00 15.72
CA LEU A 111 -21.77 46.19 14.28
C LEU A 111 -23.19 45.96 13.75
N ILE A 112 -23.80 46.98 13.16
CA ILE A 112 -25.09 46.84 12.47
C ILE A 112 -24.84 46.59 10.99
N ARG A 113 -25.07 45.35 10.52
CA ARG A 113 -24.73 44.90 9.15
C ARG A 113 -25.51 45.60 8.06
N ASN A 114 -26.79 45.83 8.26
CA ASN A 114 -27.68 46.47 7.28
C ASN A 114 -27.77 48.00 7.48
N SER A 115 -26.74 48.63 8.04
CA SER A 115 -26.66 50.09 8.14
C SER A 115 -26.35 50.71 6.76
N PRO A 116 -27.13 51.71 6.29
CA PRO A 116 -27.09 52.19 4.91
C PRO A 116 -25.77 52.86 4.46
N ASN A 117 -24.88 53.25 5.38
CA ASN A 117 -23.78 54.16 5.05
C ASN A 117 -22.36 53.54 5.05
N SER A 118 -22.15 52.27 5.39
CA SER A 118 -20.76 51.74 5.56
C SER A 118 -20.59 50.23 5.79
N ASN A 119 -21.55 49.55 6.41
CA ASN A 119 -21.32 48.22 7.00
C ASN A 119 -21.71 47.01 6.13
N MET A 120 -22.04 47.25 4.86
CA MET A 120 -22.36 46.19 3.88
C MET A 120 -21.10 45.54 3.26
N ASN A 121 -19.94 46.20 3.34
CA ASN A 121 -18.68 45.66 2.84
C ASN A 121 -18.05 44.69 3.85
N ASP A 122 -17.41 43.63 3.37
CA ASP A 122 -16.73 42.64 4.22
C ASP A 122 -15.37 43.11 4.77
N ASN A 123 -14.86 44.26 4.31
CA ASN A 123 -13.60 44.84 4.77
C ASN A 123 -13.77 45.48 6.18
N PRO A 124 -13.04 45.00 7.21
CA PRO A 124 -13.17 45.51 8.58
C PRO A 124 -12.82 46.99 8.77
N GLU A 125 -11.96 47.54 7.92
CA GLU A 125 -11.54 48.95 7.94
C GLU A 125 -12.67 49.94 7.65
N ALA A 126 -13.68 49.50 6.91
CA ALA A 126 -14.80 50.34 6.53
C ALA A 126 -15.91 50.36 7.59
N TRP A 127 -15.80 49.52 8.64
CA TRP A 127 -16.88 49.32 9.60
C TRP A 127 -17.05 50.49 10.56
N GLN A 128 -18.29 50.95 10.69
CA GLN A 128 -18.72 51.89 11.70
C GLN A 128 -19.39 51.12 12.85
N LEU A 129 -18.71 51.08 13.99
CA LEU A 129 -19.18 50.43 15.21
C LEU A 129 -20.02 51.40 16.06
N VAL A 130 -21.07 50.89 16.68
CA VAL A 130 -21.94 51.60 17.60
C VAL A 130 -21.87 50.98 19.00
N ARG A 131 -22.33 51.73 20.01
CA ARG A 131 -22.33 51.30 21.42
C ARG A 131 -23.72 50.95 21.95
N ARG A 132 -24.76 51.51 21.36
CA ARG A 132 -26.16 51.33 21.76
C ARG A 132 -26.92 50.66 20.64
N PHE A 133 -27.82 49.74 21.01
CA PHE A 133 -28.70 49.04 20.10
C PHE A 133 -30.07 48.85 20.76
N PHE A 134 -31.09 48.44 20.01
CA PHE A 134 -32.42 48.13 20.52
C PHE A 134 -32.86 46.76 20.00
N THR A 135 -33.80 46.12 20.68
CA THR A 135 -34.34 44.81 20.24
C THR A 135 -35.50 44.98 19.27
N VAL A 136 -36.44 45.87 19.63
CA VAL A 136 -37.65 46.19 18.86
C VAL A 136 -37.87 47.70 18.91
N ASP A 137 -38.22 48.29 17.78
CA ASP A 137 -38.62 49.69 17.64
C ASP A 137 -40.04 49.78 17.09
N LEU A 138 -40.95 50.09 18.01
CA LEU A 138 -42.37 50.34 17.75
C LEU A 138 -42.67 51.83 17.61
N VAL A 139 -41.77 52.70 18.09
CA VAL A 139 -42.02 54.15 18.17
C VAL A 139 -41.90 54.78 16.79
N SER A 140 -40.88 54.39 16.01
CA SER A 140 -40.66 54.93 14.66
C SER A 140 -41.78 54.55 13.67
N GLY A 141 -42.50 53.47 13.94
CA GLY A 141 -43.58 52.98 13.08
C GLY A 141 -44.98 53.28 13.59
N LEU A 142 -45.13 54.06 14.67
CA LEU A 142 -46.44 54.40 15.24
C LEU A 142 -47.20 55.33 14.29
N ARG A 143 -48.46 54.98 13.97
CA ARG A 143 -49.33 55.84 13.15
C ARG A 143 -49.68 57.12 13.88
N SER A 144 -49.48 58.26 13.22
CA SER A 144 -49.77 59.59 13.79
C SER A 144 -51.23 59.79 14.21
N ASN A 145 -52.16 59.05 13.59
CA ASN A 145 -53.61 59.22 13.77
C ASN A 145 -54.25 58.12 14.64
N TYR A 146 -53.44 57.29 15.29
CA TYR A 146 -53.95 56.20 16.12
C TYR A 146 -54.52 56.73 17.44
N ILE A 147 -55.78 56.37 17.72
CA ILE A 147 -56.46 56.65 18.98
C ILE A 147 -56.67 55.30 19.68
N PRO A 148 -56.18 55.11 20.91
CA PRO A 148 -56.32 53.84 21.62
C PRO A 148 -57.80 53.53 21.88
N LYS A 149 -58.26 52.35 21.46
CA LYS A 149 -59.63 51.90 21.72
C LYS A 149 -59.73 51.35 23.15
N ILE A 150 -60.78 51.74 23.87
CA ILE A 150 -60.92 51.43 25.31
C ILE A 150 -61.48 50.00 25.55
N TYR A 151 -62.16 49.41 24.56
CA TYR A 151 -62.92 48.15 24.74
C TYR A 151 -62.65 47.09 23.66
N GLU A 152 -61.73 47.33 22.71
CA GLU A 152 -61.36 46.37 21.64
C GLU A 152 -59.85 46.13 21.64
N GLU A 153 -59.41 44.89 21.38
CA GLU A 153 -58.00 44.60 21.11
C GLU A 153 -57.58 45.24 19.77
N ASP A 154 -56.64 46.18 19.84
CA ASP A 154 -56.15 46.87 18.66
C ASP A 154 -55.32 45.91 17.79
N ARG A 155 -55.72 45.73 16.54
CA ARG A 155 -54.94 44.96 15.57
C ARG A 155 -53.63 45.69 15.30
N LEU A 156 -52.53 44.93 15.13
CA LEU A 156 -51.20 45.50 14.84
C LEU A 156 -51.21 46.47 13.64
N GLN A 157 -52.07 46.19 12.65
CA GLN A 157 -52.26 47.00 11.44
C GLN A 157 -52.91 48.36 11.69
N ASP A 158 -53.68 48.52 12.77
CA ASP A 158 -54.34 49.77 13.10
C ASP A 158 -53.40 50.72 13.86
N LYS A 159 -52.39 50.15 14.54
CA LYS A 159 -51.48 50.87 15.44
C LYS A 159 -50.15 51.26 14.81
N PHE A 160 -49.57 50.42 13.97
CA PHE A 160 -48.24 50.62 13.39
C PHE A 160 -48.26 50.53 11.86
N ASP A 161 -47.47 51.35 11.16
CA ASP A 161 -47.23 51.26 9.71
C ASP A 161 -46.16 50.20 9.38
N PHE A 162 -45.11 50.18 10.18
CA PHE A 162 -44.06 49.17 10.11
C PHE A 162 -43.52 48.89 11.51
N ILE A 163 -42.94 47.72 11.70
CA ILE A 163 -42.28 47.34 12.95
C ILE A 163 -40.84 46.99 12.60
N ARG A 164 -39.88 47.66 13.25
CA ARG A 164 -38.46 47.35 13.08
C ARG A 164 -37.99 46.48 14.24
N TYR A 165 -37.34 45.36 13.93
CA TYR A 165 -36.94 44.36 14.92
C TYR A 165 -35.60 43.72 14.55
N LEU A 166 -34.98 43.00 15.49
CA LEU A 166 -33.76 42.22 15.21
C LEU A 166 -34.09 40.93 14.44
N ILE A 167 -33.51 40.77 13.25
CA ILE A 167 -33.55 39.50 12.49
C ILE A 167 -32.45 38.55 12.97
N SER A 168 -31.25 39.08 13.21
CA SER A 168 -30.12 38.24 13.60
C SER A 168 -29.23 38.89 14.64
N VAL A 169 -28.81 38.09 15.61
CA VAL A 169 -27.84 38.43 16.64
C VAL A 169 -26.69 37.44 16.57
N GLU A 170 -25.49 37.92 16.31
CA GLU A 170 -24.28 37.11 16.29
C GLU A 170 -23.24 37.67 17.27
N LEU A 171 -22.80 36.85 18.22
CA LEU A 171 -21.75 37.20 19.17
C LEU A 171 -20.46 36.49 18.77
N ARG A 172 -19.49 37.24 18.25
CA ARG A 172 -18.19 36.70 17.81
C ARG A 172 -17.12 36.90 18.86
N PHE A 173 -16.46 35.82 19.24
CA PHE A 173 -15.32 35.79 20.13
C PHE A 173 -14.05 35.42 19.35
N ARG A 174 -12.96 36.17 19.56
CA ARG A 174 -11.63 35.81 19.05
C ARG A 174 -10.77 35.36 20.22
N VAL A 175 -10.22 34.15 20.11
CA VAL A 175 -9.30 33.63 21.13
C VAL A 175 -7.88 33.94 20.66
N LYS A 176 -7.07 34.57 21.53
CA LYS A 176 -5.68 34.88 21.21
C LYS A 176 -4.83 33.61 21.08
N THR A 177 -3.81 33.66 20.23
CA THR A 177 -3.00 32.49 19.88
C THR A 177 -2.12 32.01 21.05
N GLU A 178 -1.56 32.94 21.83
CA GLU A 178 -0.53 32.67 22.84
C GLU A 178 -1.05 32.45 24.26
N SER A 179 -2.31 32.80 24.54
CA SER A 179 -2.91 32.65 25.86
C SER A 179 -4.39 32.28 25.74
N ASN A 180 -4.94 31.57 26.72
CA ASN A 180 -6.39 31.27 26.86
C ASN A 180 -7.25 32.53 27.06
N LYS A 181 -6.74 33.70 26.71
CA LYS A 181 -7.42 34.95 26.92
C LYS A 181 -8.38 35.22 25.78
N LEU A 182 -9.57 35.66 26.17
CA LEU A 182 -10.63 36.01 25.26
C LEU A 182 -10.50 37.48 24.86
N SER A 183 -10.57 37.78 23.57
CA SER A 183 -10.73 39.16 23.10
C SER A 183 -12.08 39.71 23.57
N THR A 184 -12.24 41.04 23.54
CA THR A 184 -13.60 41.59 23.59
C THR A 184 -14.42 41.03 22.43
N PRO A 185 -15.65 40.55 22.69
CA PRO A 185 -16.49 40.03 21.63
C PRO A 185 -17.00 41.16 20.75
N LEU A 186 -17.30 40.85 19.49
CA LEU A 186 -18.01 41.72 18.57
C LEU A 186 -19.47 41.27 18.50
N LEU A 187 -20.40 42.17 18.82
CA LEU A 187 -21.83 41.93 18.67
C LEU A 187 -22.27 42.39 17.28
N ILE A 188 -22.70 41.47 16.43
CA ILE A 188 -23.17 41.76 15.07
C ILE A 188 -24.68 41.64 15.05
N LEU A 189 -25.36 42.71 14.64
CA LEU A 189 -26.81 42.81 14.59
C LEU A 189 -27.28 43.06 13.16
N LYS A 190 -28.43 42.50 12.81
CA LYS A 190 -29.16 42.81 11.58
C LYS A 190 -30.61 43.11 11.92
N TYR A 191 -31.11 44.25 11.44
CA TYR A 191 -32.49 44.65 11.63
C TYR A 191 -33.37 44.27 10.43
N GLY A 192 -34.63 44.01 10.69
CA GLY A 192 -35.68 43.80 9.71
C GLY A 192 -36.78 44.81 9.89
N GLU A 193 -37.58 44.99 8.84
CA GLU A 193 -38.78 45.81 8.85
C GLU A 193 -39.94 44.93 8.39
N TYR A 194 -41.00 44.89 9.19
CA TYR A 194 -42.25 44.24 8.82
C TYR A 194 -43.29 45.31 8.55
N ASN A 195 -43.79 45.35 7.32
CA ASN A 195 -44.85 46.27 6.93
C ASN A 195 -46.20 45.66 7.28
N THR A 196 -46.98 46.35 8.11
CA THR A 196 -48.26 45.84 8.60
C THR A 196 -49.37 45.85 7.54
N SER A 197 -49.11 46.43 6.36
CA SER A 197 -50.01 46.39 5.20
C SER A 197 -50.11 45.00 4.55
N GLN A 198 -49.22 44.07 4.90
CA GLN A 198 -49.25 42.69 4.42
C GLN A 198 -50.27 41.87 5.24
N GLN A 199 -51.31 41.33 4.58
CA GLN A 199 -52.40 40.57 5.21
C GLN A 199 -52.02 39.12 5.54
N ASP A 200 -51.04 38.93 6.42
CA ASP A 200 -50.72 37.61 6.96
C ASP A 200 -51.58 37.33 8.21
N ILE A 201 -52.25 36.19 8.23
CA ILE A 201 -53.22 35.82 9.28
C ILE A 201 -52.53 35.56 10.64
N HIS A 202 -51.24 35.20 10.63
CA HIS A 202 -50.33 35.26 11.80
C HIS A 202 -48.88 35.40 11.29
N PRO A 203 -48.31 36.61 11.27
CA PRO A 203 -46.97 36.79 10.71
C PRO A 203 -45.91 36.16 11.61
N THR A 204 -45.05 35.32 11.02
CA THR A 204 -43.89 34.72 11.71
C THR A 204 -42.60 35.23 11.11
N ILE A 205 -41.62 35.49 11.96
CA ILE A 205 -40.29 35.97 11.58
C ILE A 205 -39.26 34.86 11.76
N ASP A 206 -38.37 34.70 10.78
CA ASP A 206 -37.17 33.89 10.92
C ASP A 206 -36.11 34.65 11.72
N PHE A 207 -35.89 34.25 12.98
CA PHE A 207 -34.88 34.82 13.86
C PHE A 207 -33.65 33.91 13.95
N HIS A 208 -32.45 34.50 13.85
CA HIS A 208 -31.18 33.78 13.92
C HIS A 208 -30.29 34.29 15.05
N PHE A 209 -29.95 33.42 15.98
CA PHE A 209 -29.02 33.72 17.08
C PHE A 209 -27.79 32.81 17.00
N SER A 210 -26.58 33.37 17.00
CA SER A 210 -25.35 32.58 17.02
C SER A 210 -24.30 33.13 17.97
N VAL A 211 -23.56 32.21 18.58
CA VAL A 211 -22.33 32.49 19.31
C VAL A 211 -21.21 31.75 18.61
N THR A 212 -20.19 32.48 18.16
CA THR A 212 -19.06 31.90 17.43
C THR A 212 -17.76 32.23 18.13
N PHE A 213 -16.98 31.19 18.42
CA PHE A 213 -15.58 31.35 18.78
C PHE A 213 -14.75 31.16 17.50
N SER A 214 -13.65 31.91 17.40
CA SER A 214 -12.71 31.80 16.30
C SER A 214 -11.29 31.89 16.84
N LYS A 215 -10.42 31.03 16.33
CA LYS A 215 -8.99 31.05 16.61
C LYS A 215 -8.27 30.69 15.32
N SER A 216 -7.27 31.49 14.95
CA SER A 216 -6.43 31.22 13.80
C SER A 216 -5.49 30.06 14.13
N PHE A 217 -5.58 28.96 13.37
CA PHE A 217 -4.70 27.81 13.54
C PHE A 217 -3.86 27.59 12.28
N ASN A 218 -2.54 27.48 12.45
CA ASN A 218 -1.62 27.16 11.37
C ASN A 218 -1.42 25.63 11.28
N PHE A 219 -2.41 24.92 10.73
CA PHE A 219 -2.27 23.49 10.41
C PHE A 219 -1.46 23.22 9.15
N GLN A 220 -1.29 24.26 8.31
CA GLN A 220 -0.58 24.19 7.05
C GLN A 220 0.84 23.64 7.23
N SER A 221 1.57 24.09 8.25
CA SER A 221 2.95 23.68 8.51
C SER A 221 3.08 22.18 8.80
N LEU A 222 2.11 21.56 9.49
CA LEU A 222 2.14 20.13 9.77
C LEU A 222 1.93 19.31 8.48
N LEU A 223 1.02 19.74 7.62
CA LEU A 223 0.79 19.09 6.32
C LEU A 223 1.99 19.28 5.38
N GLU A 224 2.59 20.48 5.36
CA GLU A 224 3.80 20.80 4.58
C GLU A 224 5.02 19.97 5.00
N ILE A 225 5.10 19.55 6.26
CA ILE A 225 6.16 18.64 6.74
C ILE A 225 5.85 17.18 6.43
N LEU A 226 4.63 16.72 6.70
CA LEU A 226 4.28 15.31 6.54
C LEU A 226 4.24 14.88 5.07
N LEU A 227 3.75 15.73 4.16
CA LEU A 227 3.54 15.37 2.77
C LEU A 227 4.87 15.00 2.05
N PRO A 228 5.95 15.81 2.09
CA PRO A 228 7.21 15.45 1.45
C PRO A 228 7.86 14.20 2.03
N ILE A 229 7.83 14.04 3.36
CA ILE A 229 8.46 12.88 4.04
C ILE A 229 7.82 11.57 3.59
N PHE A 230 6.48 11.51 3.62
CA PHE A 230 5.75 10.29 3.25
C PHE A 230 5.75 10.03 1.75
N ILE A 231 5.77 11.07 0.89
CA ILE A 231 5.95 10.89 -0.56
C ILE A 231 7.35 10.38 -0.88
N LEU A 232 8.39 10.92 -0.24
CA LEU A 232 9.76 10.43 -0.41
C LEU A 232 9.88 8.96 0.03
N LEU A 233 9.31 8.61 1.18
CA LEU A 233 9.27 7.23 1.65
C LEU A 233 8.52 6.32 0.67
N ALA A 234 7.38 6.77 0.14
CA ALA A 234 6.61 6.04 -0.86
C ALA A 234 7.41 5.79 -2.15
N PHE A 235 8.16 6.79 -2.60
CA PHE A 235 9.01 6.71 -3.78
C PHE A 235 10.15 5.70 -3.59
N VAL A 236 10.86 5.78 -2.46
CA VAL A 236 11.93 4.84 -2.10
C VAL A 236 11.40 3.40 -2.05
N LEU A 237 10.26 3.17 -1.39
CA LEU A 237 9.64 1.85 -1.32
C LEU A 237 9.18 1.34 -2.68
N ALA A 238 8.71 2.21 -3.57
CA ALA A 238 8.31 1.83 -4.93
C ALA A 238 9.53 1.43 -5.79
N ILE A 239 10.66 2.12 -5.63
CA ILE A 239 11.93 1.74 -6.28
C ILE A 239 12.36 0.36 -5.81
N PHE A 240 12.38 0.10 -4.50
CA PHE A 240 12.74 -1.21 -3.97
C PHE A 240 11.86 -2.33 -4.52
N GLU A 241 10.55 -2.11 -4.63
CA GLU A 241 9.62 -3.10 -5.18
C GLU A 241 9.83 -3.32 -6.70
N ALA A 242 10.19 -2.28 -7.44
CA ALA A 242 10.52 -2.38 -8.86
C ALA A 242 11.84 -3.12 -9.12
N ILE A 243 12.87 -2.87 -8.29
CA ILE A 243 14.14 -3.62 -8.34
C ILE A 243 13.88 -5.10 -8.03
N ALA A 244 13.14 -5.40 -6.97
CA ALA A 244 12.76 -6.78 -6.64
C ALA A 244 11.99 -7.46 -7.80
N TYR A 245 11.09 -6.75 -8.47
CA TYR A 245 10.39 -7.26 -9.65
C TYR A 245 11.35 -7.57 -10.82
N LYS A 246 12.30 -6.67 -11.12
CA LYS A 246 13.34 -6.88 -12.13
C LYS A 246 14.16 -8.14 -11.81
N THR A 247 14.67 -8.24 -10.58
CA THR A 247 15.50 -9.36 -10.13
C THR A 247 14.76 -10.69 -10.24
N ARG A 248 13.47 -10.74 -9.86
CA ARG A 248 12.64 -11.95 -10.00
C ARG A 248 12.38 -12.40 -11.43
N GLN A 249 12.41 -11.48 -12.40
CA GLN A 249 12.31 -11.79 -13.83
C GLN A 249 13.68 -12.06 -14.48
N HIS A 250 14.76 -12.03 -13.67
CA HIS A 250 16.15 -12.09 -14.14
C HIS A 250 16.47 -11.07 -15.25
N LYS A 251 15.73 -9.94 -15.34
CA LYS A 251 15.91 -8.93 -16.39
C LYS A 251 17.22 -8.19 -16.19
N LEU A 252 18.06 -8.21 -17.22
CA LEU A 252 19.35 -7.50 -17.21
C LEU A 252 19.15 -5.98 -17.35
N ILE A 253 18.09 -5.56 -18.06
CA ILE A 253 17.81 -4.17 -18.40
C ILE A 253 16.48 -3.73 -17.79
N TYR A 254 16.36 -2.43 -17.49
CA TYR A 254 15.11 -1.81 -17.08
C TYR A 254 14.23 -1.55 -18.32
N ASP A 255 13.43 -2.54 -18.70
CA ASP A 255 12.51 -2.44 -19.85
C ASP A 255 11.27 -1.58 -19.53
N LEU A 256 10.51 -1.21 -20.57
CA LEU A 256 9.23 -0.50 -20.44
C LEU A 256 8.22 -1.24 -19.54
N ASP A 257 8.26 -2.57 -19.49
CA ASP A 257 7.44 -3.37 -18.56
C ASP A 257 7.80 -3.10 -17.09
N VAL A 258 9.10 -3.09 -16.76
CA VAL A 258 9.58 -2.81 -15.40
C VAL A 258 9.20 -1.39 -14.99
N PHE A 259 9.35 -0.42 -15.91
CA PHE A 259 8.93 0.96 -15.69
C PHE A 259 7.40 1.07 -15.48
N GLY A 260 6.60 0.37 -16.29
CA GLY A 260 5.14 0.32 -16.12
C GLY A 260 4.74 -0.24 -14.74
N LYS A 261 5.39 -1.31 -14.28
CA LYS A 261 5.17 -1.86 -12.93
C LYS A 261 5.59 -0.88 -11.85
N PHE A 262 6.72 -0.18 -12.01
CA PHE A 262 7.17 0.85 -11.08
C PHE A 262 6.13 1.96 -10.90
N ILE A 263 5.51 2.45 -12.00
CA ILE A 263 4.45 3.47 -11.91
C ILE A 263 3.26 2.96 -11.09
N VAL A 264 2.81 1.72 -11.31
CA VAL A 264 1.71 1.14 -10.53
C VAL A 264 2.08 0.97 -9.05
N PHE A 265 3.31 0.55 -8.75
CA PHE A 265 3.80 0.48 -7.36
C PHE A 265 3.84 1.87 -6.74
N LEU A 266 4.38 2.87 -7.44
CA LEU A 266 4.46 4.26 -6.99
C LEU A 266 3.08 4.83 -6.66
N LEU A 267 2.11 4.72 -7.58
CA LEU A 267 0.74 5.15 -7.35
C LEU A 267 0.13 4.50 -6.09
N SER A 268 0.38 3.20 -5.90
CA SER A 268 -0.09 2.50 -4.70
C SER A 268 0.58 2.96 -3.41
N LYS A 269 1.91 3.18 -3.41
CA LYS A 269 2.63 3.66 -2.24
C LYS A 269 2.21 5.09 -1.90
N ILE A 270 2.03 5.96 -2.89
CA ILE A 270 1.48 7.32 -2.73
C ILE A 270 0.09 7.24 -2.09
N GLY A 271 -0.81 6.37 -2.59
CA GLY A 271 -2.13 6.19 -1.98
C GLY A 271 -2.05 5.74 -0.51
N THR A 272 -1.07 4.90 -0.16
CA THR A 272 -0.82 4.49 1.24
C THR A 272 -0.33 5.66 2.10
N ALA A 273 0.62 6.44 1.57
CA ALA A 273 1.18 7.62 2.22
C ALA A 273 0.11 8.66 2.50
N LEU A 274 -0.72 9.01 1.51
CA LEU A 274 -1.83 9.95 1.69
C LEU A 274 -2.81 9.48 2.77
N PHE A 275 -3.18 8.19 2.76
CA PHE A 275 -4.06 7.64 3.78
C PHE A 275 -3.43 7.66 5.19
N ALA A 276 -2.14 7.35 5.30
CA ALA A 276 -1.40 7.43 6.56
C ALA A 276 -1.35 8.85 7.11
N ILE A 277 -1.09 9.85 6.25
CA ILE A 277 -1.11 11.28 6.63
C ILE A 277 -2.48 11.66 7.16
N VAL A 278 -3.57 11.29 6.45
CA VAL A 278 -4.94 11.56 6.91
C VAL A 278 -5.20 10.94 8.28
N ILE A 279 -4.82 9.68 8.50
CA ILE A 279 -4.97 9.02 9.80
C ILE A 279 -4.22 9.78 10.88
N ILE A 280 -2.95 10.13 10.65
CA ILE A 280 -2.11 10.85 11.63
C ILE A 280 -2.76 12.20 11.98
N ILE A 281 -3.22 12.96 10.99
CA ILE A 281 -3.85 14.26 11.21
C ILE A 281 -5.18 14.11 11.96
N CYS A 282 -6.01 13.12 11.60
CA CYS A 282 -7.29 12.90 12.26
C CYS A 282 -7.13 12.44 13.71
N LEU A 283 -6.18 11.55 13.96
CA LEU A 283 -5.84 11.13 15.32
C LEU A 283 -5.25 12.29 16.12
N TYR A 284 -4.34 13.08 15.54
CA TYR A 284 -3.79 14.27 16.17
C TYR A 284 -4.89 15.26 16.56
N ILE A 285 -5.78 15.62 15.62
CA ILE A 285 -6.92 16.52 15.88
C ILE A 285 -7.84 15.94 16.94
N HIS A 286 -8.17 14.64 16.86
CA HIS A 286 -9.07 14.01 17.82
C HIS A 286 -8.49 13.99 19.24
N LEU A 287 -7.22 13.60 19.37
CA LEU A 287 -6.52 13.56 20.66
C LEU A 287 -6.32 14.96 21.23
N THR A 288 -5.88 15.92 20.43
CA THR A 288 -5.71 17.31 20.88
C THR A 288 -7.04 17.94 21.28
N PHE A 289 -8.09 17.77 20.47
CA PHE A 289 -9.41 18.33 20.78
C PHE A 289 -10.04 17.71 22.03
N LYS A 290 -9.88 16.41 22.25
CA LYS A 290 -10.48 15.70 23.41
C LYS A 290 -9.64 15.76 24.68
N SER A 291 -8.34 16.00 24.56
CA SER A 291 -7.41 16.11 25.69
C SER A 291 -7.09 17.55 26.08
N GLN A 292 -7.77 18.54 25.48
CA GLN A 292 -7.46 19.94 25.73
C GLN A 292 -7.92 20.36 27.14
N LYS A 293 -6.95 20.80 27.95
CA LYS A 293 -7.18 21.51 29.23
C LYS A 293 -7.23 23.04 29.07
N GLN A 294 -6.95 23.50 27.85
CA GLN A 294 -6.83 24.88 27.45
C GLN A 294 -7.21 24.93 25.98
N ILE A 295 -7.92 25.96 25.50
CA ILE A 295 -8.44 25.96 24.12
C ILE A 295 -7.29 26.10 23.12
N GLN A 296 -6.82 24.93 22.67
CA GLN A 296 -5.80 24.79 21.63
C GLN A 296 -6.43 24.52 20.28
N LEU A 297 -7.67 24.03 20.21
CA LEU A 297 -8.31 23.69 18.95
C LEU A 297 -9.82 23.90 19.00
N LEU A 298 -10.35 24.60 17.99
CA LEU A 298 -11.78 24.84 17.83
C LEU A 298 -12.28 24.21 16.52
N LEU A 299 -13.41 23.50 16.61
CA LEU A 299 -14.09 22.87 15.48
C LEU A 299 -15.32 23.70 15.07
N PRO A 300 -15.72 23.71 13.77
CA PRO A 300 -15.13 22.96 12.65
C PRO A 300 -13.86 23.61 12.08
N LEU A 301 -12.98 22.79 11.50
CA LEU A 301 -11.73 23.25 10.87
C LEU A 301 -11.88 23.38 9.36
N PRO A 302 -11.28 24.42 8.72
CA PRO A 302 -11.32 24.58 7.27
C PRO A 302 -10.63 23.44 6.52
N VAL A 303 -9.72 22.71 7.18
CA VAL A 303 -8.96 21.60 6.60
C VAL A 303 -9.84 20.37 6.31
N GLU A 304 -11.06 20.28 6.86
CA GLU A 304 -11.95 19.13 6.67
C GLU A 304 -12.17 18.78 5.18
N GLN A 305 -12.39 19.78 4.33
CA GLN A 305 -12.61 19.58 2.89
C GLN A 305 -11.36 19.00 2.21
N LEU A 306 -10.18 19.50 2.58
CA LEU A 306 -8.91 19.01 2.06
C LEU A 306 -8.67 17.55 2.46
N LEU A 307 -8.94 17.18 3.72
CA LEU A 307 -8.81 15.78 4.17
C LEU A 307 -9.74 14.84 3.39
N LYS A 308 -11.00 15.25 3.14
CA LYS A 308 -11.95 14.46 2.33
C LYS A 308 -11.43 14.24 0.91
N ILE A 309 -10.89 15.28 0.26
CA ILE A 309 -10.30 15.16 -1.08
C ILE A 309 -9.10 14.20 -1.07
N LEU A 310 -8.20 14.34 -0.10
CA LEU A 310 -7.03 13.46 0.05
C LEU A 310 -7.44 11.99 0.25
N THR A 311 -8.49 11.71 1.03
CA THR A 311 -9.02 10.33 1.18
C THR A 311 -9.59 9.78 -0.12
N GLY A 312 -10.29 10.60 -0.90
CA GLY A 312 -10.82 10.21 -2.22
C GLY A 312 -9.71 9.84 -3.19
N ILE A 313 -8.65 10.67 -3.26
CA ILE A 313 -7.48 10.38 -4.10
C ILE A 313 -6.79 9.09 -3.64
N ALA A 314 -6.58 8.91 -2.33
CA ALA A 314 -5.96 7.70 -1.79
C ALA A 314 -6.75 6.42 -2.15
N LEU A 315 -8.09 6.49 -2.08
CA LEU A 315 -8.98 5.39 -2.46
C LEU A 315 -8.83 5.03 -3.95
N ILE A 316 -8.87 6.02 -4.85
CA ILE A 316 -8.73 5.79 -6.30
C ILE A 316 -7.38 5.12 -6.61
N LEU A 317 -6.29 5.65 -6.05
CA LEU A 317 -4.95 5.09 -6.25
C LEU A 317 -4.83 3.65 -5.73
N LYS A 318 -5.51 3.33 -4.63
CA LYS A 318 -5.55 1.97 -4.08
C LYS A 318 -6.42 1.01 -4.88
N SER A 319 -7.52 1.47 -5.45
CA SER A 319 -8.37 0.67 -6.34
C SER A 319 -7.62 0.17 -7.57
N ILE A 320 -6.73 1.00 -8.15
CA ILE A 320 -5.87 0.59 -9.29
C ILE A 320 -4.99 -0.61 -8.90
N LYS A 321 -4.37 -0.57 -7.71
CA LYS A 321 -3.54 -1.68 -7.22
C LYS A 321 -4.36 -2.93 -6.93
N LEU A 322 -5.57 -2.78 -6.39
CA LEU A 322 -6.48 -3.91 -6.15
C LEU A 322 -6.88 -4.58 -7.47
N ALA A 323 -7.22 -3.79 -8.50
CA ALA A 323 -7.52 -4.31 -9.83
C ALA A 323 -6.31 -5.04 -10.44
N GLN A 324 -5.10 -4.49 -10.31
CA GLN A 324 -3.86 -5.15 -10.75
C GLN A 324 -3.67 -6.51 -10.05
N HIS A 325 -3.91 -6.58 -8.74
CA HIS A 325 -3.78 -7.83 -7.99
C HIS A 325 -4.80 -8.88 -8.42
N LEU A 326 -6.06 -8.49 -8.64
CA LEU A 326 -7.09 -9.40 -9.16
C LEU A 326 -6.71 -9.92 -10.56
N TRP A 327 -6.23 -9.03 -11.43
CA TRP A 327 -5.75 -9.42 -12.75
C TRP A 327 -4.57 -10.40 -12.67
N GLN A 328 -3.61 -10.14 -11.77
CA GLN A 328 -2.51 -11.07 -11.53
C GLN A 328 -3.01 -12.44 -11.07
N ILE A 329 -3.89 -12.50 -10.07
CA ILE A 329 -4.43 -13.78 -9.55
C ILE A 329 -5.11 -14.60 -10.65
N ALA A 330 -5.83 -13.94 -11.57
CA ALA A 330 -6.49 -14.61 -12.69
C ALA A 330 -5.53 -15.17 -13.76
N HIS A 331 -4.26 -14.74 -13.78
CA HIS A 331 -3.26 -15.13 -14.79
C HIS A 331 -2.04 -15.84 -14.17
N ILE A 332 -2.14 -16.35 -12.94
CA ILE A 332 -1.07 -17.17 -12.35
C ILE A 332 -1.13 -18.57 -12.95
N ASP A 333 0.02 -19.06 -13.41
CA ASP A 333 0.17 -20.43 -13.89
C ASP A 333 0.46 -21.36 -12.70
N ILE A 334 -0.38 -22.38 -12.51
CA ILE A 334 -0.27 -23.36 -11.44
C ILE A 334 -0.21 -24.76 -12.06
N PHE A 335 0.79 -25.52 -11.68
CA PHE A 335 1.03 -26.88 -12.15
C PHE A 335 0.93 -27.85 -10.98
N PHE A 336 0.10 -28.87 -11.13
CA PHE A 336 0.02 -30.01 -10.22
C PHE A 336 0.88 -31.14 -10.76
N ILE A 337 1.89 -31.56 -10.00
CA ILE A 337 2.84 -32.61 -10.37
C ILE A 337 2.45 -33.86 -9.59
N ASP A 338 1.93 -34.87 -10.28
CA ASP A 338 1.52 -36.13 -9.69
C ASP A 338 2.67 -37.12 -9.71
N TRP A 339 3.12 -37.57 -8.54
CA TRP A 339 4.27 -38.49 -8.41
C TRP A 339 3.87 -39.97 -8.45
N GLU A 340 2.59 -40.28 -8.52
CA GLU A 340 2.09 -41.66 -8.60
C GLU A 340 2.49 -42.31 -9.92
N ARG A 341 2.94 -43.57 -9.86
CA ARG A 341 3.30 -44.36 -11.04
C ARG A 341 2.22 -45.42 -11.30
N PRO A 342 1.94 -45.77 -12.57
CA PRO A 342 1.02 -46.85 -12.87
C PRO A 342 1.57 -48.16 -12.29
N ARG A 343 0.72 -48.93 -11.61
CA ARG A 343 1.12 -50.18 -10.96
C ARG A 343 1.29 -51.26 -12.02
N ILE A 344 2.52 -51.74 -12.20
CA ILE A 344 2.79 -52.95 -12.96
C ILE A 344 2.60 -54.10 -11.97
N PHE A 345 1.53 -54.87 -12.11
CA PHE A 345 1.35 -56.10 -11.34
C PHE A 345 2.30 -57.16 -11.94
N GLU A 346 3.56 -57.18 -11.49
CA GLU A 346 4.36 -58.39 -11.66
C GLU A 346 3.81 -59.44 -10.69
N ASN A 347 3.45 -60.59 -11.24
CA ASN A 347 3.03 -61.75 -10.46
C ASN A 347 4.04 -61.98 -9.33
N ARG A 348 3.59 -61.80 -8.09
CA ARG A 348 4.39 -61.97 -6.87
C ARG A 348 5.12 -63.31 -6.93
N ASN A 349 6.44 -63.26 -7.13
CA ASN A 349 7.43 -64.23 -6.64
C ASN A 349 8.86 -63.76 -6.98
N GLN A 350 9.26 -62.57 -6.50
CA GLN A 350 10.65 -62.27 -6.12
C GLN A 350 10.70 -60.86 -5.55
N LEU A 351 11.13 -60.74 -4.29
CA LEU A 351 11.55 -59.47 -3.72
C LEU A 351 12.92 -59.15 -4.31
N ASP A 352 12.97 -58.24 -5.28
CA ASP A 352 14.15 -57.43 -5.52
C ASP A 352 13.73 -56.00 -5.86
N THR A 353 14.40 -55.06 -5.21
CA THR A 353 14.23 -53.61 -5.35
C THR A 353 14.35 -53.17 -6.82
N PRO A 354 13.45 -52.34 -7.37
CA PRO A 354 13.60 -51.86 -8.74
C PRO A 354 14.69 -50.79 -8.78
N SER A 355 15.90 -51.20 -9.16
CA SER A 355 16.99 -50.29 -9.54
C SER A 355 16.72 -49.73 -10.93
N VAL A 356 16.86 -48.41 -11.06
CA VAL A 356 16.91 -47.68 -12.33
C VAL A 356 18.06 -48.22 -13.18
N CYS A 357 17.77 -48.47 -14.46
CA CYS A 357 18.66 -48.81 -15.59
C CYS A 357 18.47 -50.24 -16.13
N SER A 358 17.52 -50.39 -17.07
CA SER A 358 17.65 -51.28 -18.23
C SER A 358 16.54 -50.95 -19.23
N GLY A 359 16.93 -50.34 -20.35
CA GLY A 359 16.03 -50.15 -21.48
C GLY A 359 15.89 -51.44 -22.26
N SER A 360 14.67 -51.81 -22.62
CA SER A 360 14.41 -52.38 -23.94
C SER A 360 13.00 -52.03 -24.38
N VAL A 361 12.95 -51.44 -25.57
CA VAL A 361 11.75 -51.14 -26.34
C VAL A 361 11.34 -52.46 -27.01
N THR A 362 10.04 -52.77 -26.95
CA THR A 362 9.27 -53.81 -27.66
C THR A 362 8.80 -55.04 -26.85
N ALA A 363 7.51 -55.34 -27.09
CA ALA A 363 6.67 -56.46 -26.64
C ALA A 363 6.02 -56.31 -25.25
N ARG A 364 4.73 -56.60 -25.03
CA ARG A 364 3.59 -57.02 -25.88
C ARG A 364 2.35 -56.96 -24.98
N LEU A 365 1.19 -56.58 -25.55
CA LEU A 365 -0.17 -56.95 -25.14
C LEU A 365 -0.62 -56.68 -23.69
N ALA A 366 -1.26 -55.53 -23.53
CA ALA A 366 -2.37 -55.21 -22.62
C ALA A 366 -2.72 -56.24 -21.52
N SER A 367 -2.06 -56.15 -20.37
CA SER A 367 -2.76 -56.19 -19.09
C SER A 367 -3.39 -54.81 -18.83
N PRO A 368 -4.54 -54.69 -18.15
CA PRO A 368 -5.06 -53.37 -17.80
C PRO A 368 -4.12 -52.79 -16.73
N CYS A 369 -3.12 -52.01 -17.16
CA CYS A 369 -2.46 -51.06 -16.27
C CYS A 369 -3.58 -50.27 -15.60
N GLU A 370 -3.73 -50.40 -14.27
CA GLU A 370 -4.63 -49.55 -13.53
C GLU A 370 -4.23 -48.09 -13.82
N SER A 371 -5.13 -47.36 -14.46
CA SER A 371 -4.93 -45.95 -14.75
C SER A 371 -4.87 -45.21 -13.42
N ILE A 372 -3.93 -44.28 -13.31
CA ILE A 372 -3.76 -43.46 -12.11
C ILE A 372 -5.05 -42.67 -11.84
N SER A 373 -5.51 -42.68 -10.59
CA SER A 373 -6.70 -41.93 -10.16
C SER A 373 -6.48 -40.43 -10.31
N ALA A 374 -7.32 -39.77 -11.11
CA ALA A 374 -7.31 -38.32 -11.28
C ALA A 374 -7.87 -37.56 -10.07
N TRP A 375 -8.60 -38.25 -9.18
CA TRP A 375 -9.28 -37.64 -8.03
C TRP A 375 -8.31 -36.98 -7.05
N ARG A 376 -7.08 -37.49 -6.91
CA ARG A 376 -6.05 -36.90 -6.03
C ARG A 376 -5.68 -35.49 -6.48
N SER A 377 -5.39 -35.32 -7.76
CA SER A 377 -5.09 -34.01 -8.36
C SER A 377 -6.30 -33.06 -8.26
N TYR A 378 -7.52 -33.56 -8.47
CA TYR A 378 -8.74 -32.76 -8.34
C TYR A 378 -9.01 -32.30 -6.89
N PHE A 379 -8.80 -33.19 -5.91
CA PHE A 379 -8.94 -32.88 -4.49
C PHE A 379 -7.96 -31.80 -4.06
N VAL A 380 -6.67 -31.95 -4.42
CA VAL A 380 -5.65 -30.93 -4.15
C VAL A 380 -6.01 -29.60 -4.83
N ALA A 381 -6.51 -29.62 -6.06
CA ALA A 381 -6.94 -28.41 -6.75
C ALA A 381 -8.15 -27.74 -6.07
N ASN A 382 -9.11 -28.53 -5.56
CA ASN A 382 -10.25 -28.00 -4.81
C ASN A 382 -9.80 -27.34 -3.50
N GLU A 383 -8.96 -28.03 -2.71
CA GLU A 383 -8.39 -27.48 -1.46
C GLU A 383 -7.59 -26.20 -1.71
N TRP A 384 -6.81 -26.15 -2.81
CA TRP A 384 -6.12 -24.93 -3.21
C TRP A 384 -7.10 -23.78 -3.49
N GLN A 385 -8.18 -24.06 -4.21
CA GLN A 385 -9.20 -23.05 -4.51
C GLN A 385 -9.86 -22.53 -3.24
N GLU A 386 -10.17 -23.40 -2.27
CA GLU A 386 -10.70 -22.99 -0.98
C GLU A 386 -9.73 -22.04 -0.27
N LEU A 387 -8.43 -22.38 -0.23
CA LEU A 387 -7.39 -21.53 0.36
C LEU A 387 -7.33 -20.12 -0.25
N THR A 388 -7.50 -19.98 -1.57
CA THR A 388 -7.44 -18.66 -2.23
C THR A 388 -8.51 -17.69 -1.74
N THR A 389 -9.65 -18.21 -1.26
CA THR A 389 -10.76 -17.41 -0.74
C THR A 389 -10.67 -17.14 0.77
N THR A 390 -9.77 -17.84 1.47
CA THR A 390 -9.64 -17.71 2.93
C THR A 390 -9.17 -16.32 3.31
N ARG A 391 -9.89 -15.69 4.23
CA ARG A 391 -9.52 -14.40 4.82
C ARG A 391 -8.95 -14.62 6.21
N LYS A 392 -7.90 -13.87 6.55
CA LYS A 392 -7.32 -13.85 7.90
C LYS A 392 -8.23 -13.23 8.96
N ILE A 393 -9.36 -12.65 8.57
CA ILE A 393 -10.29 -11.88 9.41
C ILE A 393 -11.71 -12.17 8.95
N SER A 394 -12.63 -12.29 9.89
CA SER A 394 -14.05 -12.46 9.59
C SER A 394 -14.72 -11.10 9.42
N MET A 395 -15.22 -10.83 8.21
CA MET A 395 -15.95 -9.58 7.93
C MET A 395 -17.23 -9.47 8.75
N PHE A 396 -17.91 -10.60 9.00
CA PHE A 396 -19.14 -10.62 9.78
C PHE A 396 -18.89 -10.15 11.23
N ILE A 397 -17.91 -10.75 11.92
CA ILE A 397 -17.51 -10.35 13.28
C ILE A 397 -17.04 -8.89 13.28
N HIS A 398 -16.35 -8.47 12.21
CA HIS A 398 -15.88 -7.10 12.09
C HIS A 398 -17.02 -6.08 12.02
N LEU A 399 -18.03 -6.33 11.18
CA LEU A 399 -19.19 -5.45 11.02
C LEU A 399 -20.06 -5.43 12.28
N VAL A 400 -20.34 -6.60 12.87
CA VAL A 400 -21.09 -6.70 14.13
C VAL A 400 -20.35 -5.99 15.27
N GLY A 401 -19.02 -6.17 15.36
CA GLY A 401 -18.18 -5.47 16.33
C GLY A 401 -18.23 -3.96 16.15
N LEU A 402 -18.21 -3.46 14.90
CA LEU A 402 -18.25 -2.03 14.61
C LEU A 402 -19.60 -1.42 15.00
N ILE A 403 -20.70 -2.10 14.67
CA ILE A 403 -22.05 -1.72 15.09
C ILE A 403 -22.15 -1.73 16.62
N TRP A 404 -21.61 -2.75 17.28
CA TRP A 404 -21.64 -2.87 18.73
C TRP A 404 -20.85 -1.74 19.41
N ILE A 405 -19.65 -1.41 18.94
CA ILE A 405 -18.85 -0.32 19.50
C ILE A 405 -19.52 1.04 19.24
N LEU A 406 -19.96 1.31 18.01
CA LEU A 406 -20.48 2.64 17.67
C LEU A 406 -21.88 2.89 18.25
N LEU A 407 -22.81 1.94 18.12
CA LEU A 407 -24.22 2.14 18.48
C LEU A 407 -24.57 1.63 19.89
N ILE A 408 -24.08 0.44 20.28
CA ILE A 408 -24.45 -0.17 21.58
C ILE A 408 -23.66 0.44 22.72
N VAL A 409 -22.33 0.49 22.59
CA VAL A 409 -21.46 1.20 23.54
C VAL A 409 -21.66 2.73 23.43
N LYS A 410 -22.25 3.20 22.33
CA LYS A 410 -22.46 4.62 22.00
C LYS A 410 -21.15 5.39 21.85
N ALA A 411 -20.10 4.73 21.34
CA ALA A 411 -18.82 5.39 21.04
C ALA A 411 -18.96 6.43 19.91
N GLU A 412 -20.04 6.42 19.14
CA GLU A 412 -20.37 7.50 18.19
C GLU A 412 -20.42 8.88 18.87
N ASN A 413 -20.75 8.96 20.16
CA ASN A 413 -20.77 10.21 20.91
C ASN A 413 -19.37 10.83 21.08
N PHE A 414 -18.29 10.05 20.87
CA PHE A 414 -16.93 10.58 20.80
C PHE A 414 -16.72 11.48 19.58
N ALA A 415 -17.56 11.38 18.55
CA ALA A 415 -17.56 12.27 17.39
C ALA A 415 -18.22 13.62 17.65
N SER A 416 -18.90 13.80 18.79
CA SER A 416 -19.55 15.08 19.13
C SER A 416 -18.54 16.17 19.49
N ARG A 417 -18.94 17.43 19.37
CA ARG A 417 -18.13 18.63 19.64
C ARG A 417 -17.90 18.93 21.13
N ASN A 418 -18.25 18.01 22.03
CA ASN A 418 -17.91 18.13 23.45
C ASN A 418 -16.42 17.84 23.68
N PHE A 419 -15.79 18.58 24.59
CA PHE A 419 -14.37 18.38 24.92
C PHE A 419 -14.09 17.04 25.60
N PHE A 420 -15.03 16.50 26.39
CA PHE A 420 -14.83 15.25 27.11
C PHE A 420 -15.35 14.02 26.34
N PHE A 421 -14.69 12.88 26.56
CA PHE A 421 -15.23 11.58 26.20
C PHE A 421 -16.45 11.29 27.06
N HIS A 422 -17.60 11.08 26.42
CA HIS A 422 -18.85 10.72 27.10
C HIS A 422 -19.59 9.73 26.22
N LEU A 423 -20.23 8.77 26.87
CA LEU A 423 -21.04 7.73 26.23
C LEU A 423 -22.54 8.10 26.21
N TRP A 424 -22.90 9.18 26.91
CA TRP A 424 -24.26 9.69 26.99
C TRP A 424 -24.66 10.42 25.70
N PRO A 425 -25.94 10.38 25.29
CA PRO A 425 -26.39 11.05 24.07
C PRO A 425 -26.17 12.57 24.17
N SER A 426 -25.39 13.12 23.23
CA SER A 426 -25.22 14.57 23.09
C SER A 426 -26.27 15.16 22.15
N LYS A 427 -26.71 16.39 22.44
CA LYS A 427 -27.56 17.18 21.53
C LYS A 427 -26.74 17.91 20.45
N ASP A 428 -25.42 17.88 20.55
CA ASP A 428 -24.53 18.56 19.61
C ASP A 428 -24.30 17.70 18.36
N PRO A 429 -24.34 18.28 17.16
CA PRO A 429 -24.10 17.53 15.93
C PRO A 429 -22.67 16.95 15.91
N PRO A 430 -22.48 15.74 15.35
CA PRO A 430 -21.16 15.15 15.19
C PRO A 430 -20.32 15.97 14.22
N ASP A 431 -19.02 16.04 14.49
CA ASP A 431 -18.04 16.66 13.60
C ASP A 431 -17.46 15.63 12.63
N GLY A 432 -17.28 16.00 11.36
CA GLY A 432 -16.84 15.08 10.32
C GLY A 432 -15.44 14.49 10.57
N ILE A 433 -14.50 15.29 11.10
CA ILE A 433 -13.13 14.84 11.39
C ILE A 433 -13.13 13.88 12.58
N LEU A 434 -13.86 14.24 13.65
CA LEU A 434 -13.97 13.39 14.83
C LEU A 434 -14.69 12.07 14.51
N LEU A 435 -15.70 12.09 13.64
CA LEU A 435 -16.38 10.90 13.16
C LEU A 435 -15.43 9.98 12.38
N MET A 436 -14.62 10.53 11.48
CA MET A 436 -13.64 9.73 10.75
C MET A 436 -12.60 9.10 11.69
N SER A 437 -12.10 9.89 12.65
CA SER A 437 -11.12 9.41 13.64
C SER A 437 -11.68 8.31 14.55
N THR A 438 -12.89 8.47 15.06
CA THR A 438 -13.57 7.45 15.88
C THR A 438 -13.84 6.16 15.09
N GLY A 439 -14.25 6.28 13.83
CA GLY A 439 -14.38 5.15 12.92
C GLY A 439 -13.06 4.40 12.68
N ILE A 440 -11.96 5.13 12.42
CA ILE A 440 -10.61 4.56 12.25
C ILE A 440 -10.17 3.82 13.52
N LEU A 441 -10.38 4.41 14.70
CA LEU A 441 -10.02 3.80 15.97
C LEU A 441 -10.83 2.53 16.24
N ALA A 442 -12.15 2.56 16.04
CA ALA A 442 -13.01 1.40 16.23
C ALA A 442 -12.64 0.26 15.25
N PHE A 443 -12.45 0.58 13.97
CA PHE A 443 -12.08 -0.40 12.95
C PHE A 443 -10.72 -1.05 13.24
N THR A 444 -9.70 -0.24 13.57
CA THR A 444 -8.35 -0.74 13.87
C THR A 444 -8.32 -1.55 15.16
N PHE A 445 -9.07 -1.16 16.18
CA PHE A 445 -9.20 -1.91 17.43
C PHE A 445 -9.77 -3.32 17.20
N ILE A 446 -10.87 -3.43 16.46
CA ILE A 446 -11.48 -4.74 16.14
C ILE A 446 -10.53 -5.57 15.26
N TYR A 447 -9.87 -4.93 14.29
CA TYR A 447 -8.88 -5.60 13.44
C TYR A 447 -7.75 -6.22 14.27
N ILE A 448 -7.17 -5.46 15.20
CA ILE A 448 -6.07 -5.93 16.05
C ILE A 448 -6.53 -7.08 16.95
N ILE A 449 -7.70 -6.97 17.58
CA ILE A 449 -8.26 -8.04 18.42
C ILE A 449 -8.45 -9.32 17.61
N GLN A 450 -9.06 -9.24 16.42
CA GLN A 450 -9.25 -10.41 15.56
C GLN A 450 -7.92 -11.02 15.13
N ARG A 451 -6.91 -10.19 14.77
CA ARG A 451 -5.59 -10.69 14.38
C ARG A 451 -4.84 -11.35 15.54
N ILE A 452 -4.89 -10.77 16.74
CA ILE A 452 -4.30 -11.36 17.94
C ILE A 452 -4.98 -12.69 18.27
N PHE A 453 -6.32 -12.72 18.29
CA PHE A 453 -7.08 -13.94 18.53
C PHE A 453 -6.74 -15.02 17.49
N ASN A 454 -6.74 -14.66 16.21
CA ASN A 454 -6.47 -15.62 15.14
C ASN A 454 -5.03 -16.15 15.21
N PHE A 455 -4.04 -15.31 15.49
CA PHE A 455 -2.65 -15.74 15.56
C PHE A 455 -2.34 -16.56 16.83
N VAL A 456 -2.80 -16.10 18.00
CA VAL A 456 -2.46 -16.71 19.29
C VAL A 456 -3.28 -17.98 19.56
N ILE A 457 -4.56 -17.96 19.21
CA ILE A 457 -5.52 -19.00 19.57
C ILE A 457 -5.86 -19.86 18.36
N TRP A 458 -6.42 -19.26 17.30
CA TRP A 458 -6.98 -20.03 16.18
C TRP A 458 -5.94 -20.80 15.36
N GLU A 459 -4.92 -20.11 14.86
CA GLU A 459 -3.87 -20.68 14.00
C GLU A 459 -3.00 -21.67 14.77
N ARG A 460 -2.81 -21.45 16.08
CA ARG A 460 -1.94 -22.27 16.93
C ARG A 460 -2.61 -23.53 17.46
N TYR A 461 -3.89 -23.46 17.86
CA TYR A 461 -4.56 -24.57 18.56
C TYR A 461 -5.65 -25.25 17.74
N PHE A 462 -6.24 -24.59 16.73
CA PHE A 462 -7.40 -25.13 16.01
C PHE A 462 -7.09 -25.48 14.56
N LYS A 463 -6.60 -24.53 13.76
CA LYS A 463 -6.47 -24.73 12.31
C LYS A 463 -5.31 -23.92 11.73
N ASN A 464 -4.29 -24.60 11.22
CA ASN A 464 -3.28 -23.99 10.34
C ASN A 464 -3.57 -24.39 8.88
N PRO A 465 -4.20 -23.51 8.08
CA PRO A 465 -4.71 -23.88 6.76
C PRO A 465 -3.59 -24.21 5.76
N ILE A 466 -2.42 -23.57 5.89
CA ILE A 466 -1.29 -23.82 4.99
C ILE A 466 -0.66 -25.18 5.32
N GLN A 467 -0.47 -25.49 6.61
CA GLN A 467 0.07 -26.79 7.02
C GLN A 467 -0.86 -27.93 6.59
N GLN A 468 -2.17 -27.78 6.81
CA GLN A 468 -3.16 -28.78 6.40
C GLN A 468 -3.12 -29.05 4.89
N PHE A 469 -2.96 -28.00 4.09
CA PHE A 469 -2.83 -28.17 2.64
C PHE A 469 -1.54 -28.88 2.24
N ILE A 470 -0.42 -28.60 2.91
CA ILE A 470 0.83 -29.34 2.68
C ILE A 470 0.65 -30.82 3.04
N ASP A 471 -0.02 -31.11 4.16
CA ASP A 471 -0.31 -32.48 4.58
C ASP A 471 -1.19 -33.20 3.55
N VAL A 472 -2.22 -32.53 3.02
CA VAL A 472 -3.06 -33.04 1.92
C VAL A 472 -2.23 -33.34 0.67
N CYS A 473 -1.35 -32.43 0.26
CA CYS A 473 -0.45 -32.64 -0.87
C CYS A 473 0.45 -33.87 -0.69
N CYS A 474 0.97 -34.08 0.52
CA CYS A 474 1.81 -35.23 0.86
C CYS A 474 1.03 -36.55 0.81
N ILE A 475 -0.15 -36.60 1.42
CA ILE A 475 -1.01 -37.78 1.41
C ILE A 475 -1.45 -38.12 -0.02
N ALA A 476 -1.80 -37.10 -0.81
CA ALA A 476 -2.17 -37.28 -2.21
C ALA A 476 -0.99 -37.62 -3.12
N ASN A 477 0.26 -37.51 -2.64
CA ASN A 477 1.48 -37.68 -3.42
C ASN A 477 1.57 -36.71 -4.63
N VAL A 478 1.08 -35.47 -4.46
CA VAL A 478 1.02 -34.43 -5.49
C VAL A 478 1.76 -33.19 -5.01
N SER A 479 2.74 -32.72 -5.78
CA SER A 479 3.39 -31.43 -5.55
C SER A 479 2.71 -30.30 -6.31
N VAL A 480 2.82 -29.08 -5.79
CA VAL A 480 2.23 -27.87 -6.42
C VAL A 480 3.35 -26.92 -6.79
N PHE A 481 3.43 -26.57 -8.08
CA PHE A 481 4.39 -25.61 -8.61
C PHE A 481 3.65 -24.38 -9.14
N ILE A 482 3.94 -23.21 -8.57
CA ILE A 482 3.24 -21.96 -8.81
C ILE A 482 4.20 -20.96 -9.44
N LEU A 483 4.01 -20.62 -10.71
CA LEU A 483 4.78 -19.60 -11.39
C LEU A 483 4.06 -18.25 -11.30
N ARG A 484 4.49 -17.43 -10.33
CA ARG A 484 3.96 -16.07 -10.15
C ARG A 484 4.46 -15.10 -11.22
N LEU A 485 5.69 -15.30 -11.68
CA LEU A 485 6.36 -14.53 -12.72
C LEU A 485 7.02 -15.52 -13.70
N GLU A 486 7.71 -15.03 -14.73
CA GLU A 486 8.29 -15.92 -15.75
C GLU A 486 9.43 -16.76 -15.19
N SER A 487 10.23 -16.17 -14.29
CA SER A 487 11.42 -16.80 -13.70
C SER A 487 11.37 -16.90 -12.18
N TYR A 488 10.23 -16.63 -11.55
CA TYR A 488 10.07 -16.71 -10.09
C TYR A 488 8.73 -17.34 -9.69
N GLY A 489 8.79 -18.26 -8.74
CA GLY A 489 7.64 -19.00 -8.27
C GLY A 489 7.78 -19.58 -6.87
N TYR A 490 6.77 -20.34 -6.48
CA TYR A 490 6.72 -21.09 -5.24
C TYR A 490 6.53 -22.57 -5.55
N TYR A 491 7.13 -23.42 -4.75
CA TYR A 491 6.99 -24.86 -4.86
C TYR A 491 6.62 -25.43 -3.51
N ILE A 492 5.57 -26.25 -3.50
CA ILE A 492 5.12 -27.02 -2.36
C ILE A 492 5.43 -28.47 -2.66
N HIS A 493 6.30 -29.06 -1.85
CA HIS A 493 6.72 -30.43 -1.98
C HIS A 493 5.70 -31.36 -1.32
N GLY A 494 5.00 -32.16 -2.15
CA GLY A 494 4.04 -33.17 -1.71
C GLY A 494 4.44 -34.59 -2.11
N ARG A 495 5.69 -34.83 -2.51
CA ARG A 495 6.15 -36.19 -2.85
C ARG A 495 6.27 -37.00 -1.57
N SER A 496 5.48 -38.06 -1.48
CA SER A 496 5.53 -38.99 -0.35
C SER A 496 6.80 -39.86 -0.40
N PRO A 497 7.36 -40.28 0.76
CA PRO A 497 8.48 -41.21 0.80
C PRO A 497 8.15 -42.59 0.22
N HIS A 498 6.88 -43.00 0.29
CA HIS A 498 6.42 -44.33 -0.13
C HIS A 498 6.15 -44.40 -1.64
N GLY A 499 5.93 -43.26 -2.29
CA GLY A 499 5.75 -43.16 -3.74
C GLY A 499 4.36 -43.56 -4.26
N PHE A 500 3.43 -43.94 -3.38
CA PHE A 500 2.05 -44.28 -3.70
C PHE A 500 1.07 -43.89 -2.59
N SER A 501 -0.16 -43.53 -2.96
CA SER A 501 -1.15 -42.90 -2.06
C SER A 501 -2.44 -43.71 -1.87
N ASP A 502 -3.05 -44.24 -2.95
CA ASP A 502 -4.31 -44.99 -2.90
C ASP A 502 -4.10 -46.42 -2.37
N THR A 503 -4.26 -46.63 -1.06
CA THR A 503 -3.93 -47.91 -0.41
C THR A 503 -4.98 -48.39 0.58
N ASP A 504 -4.91 -49.67 0.93
CA ASP A 504 -5.67 -50.25 2.03
C ASP A 504 -5.17 -49.74 3.40
N ILE A 505 -6.05 -49.80 4.41
CA ILE A 505 -5.78 -49.24 5.73
C ILE A 505 -4.53 -49.84 6.41
N CYS A 506 -4.23 -51.12 6.16
CA CYS A 506 -3.03 -51.77 6.69
C CYS A 506 -1.76 -51.17 6.09
N SER A 507 -1.72 -50.99 4.77
CA SER A 507 -0.61 -50.33 4.08
C SER A 507 -0.44 -48.88 4.53
N MET A 508 -1.54 -48.14 4.72
CA MET A 508 -1.51 -46.76 5.22
C MET A 508 -0.85 -46.65 6.62
N ILE A 509 -1.13 -47.58 7.54
CA ILE A 509 -0.49 -47.60 8.87
C ILE A 509 1.03 -47.83 8.77
N LEU A 510 1.46 -48.69 7.84
CA LEU A 510 2.88 -48.95 7.60
C LEU A 510 3.58 -47.71 7.01
N GLN A 511 2.90 -46.96 6.13
CA GLN A 511 3.38 -45.69 5.60
C GLN A 511 3.61 -44.69 6.73
N PHE A 512 2.63 -44.45 7.61
CA PHE A 512 2.81 -43.54 8.75
C PHE A 512 4.02 -43.88 9.64
N ARG A 513 4.28 -45.17 9.90
CA ARG A 513 5.48 -45.60 10.65
C ARG A 513 6.79 -45.35 9.93
N GLN A 514 6.79 -45.38 8.59
CA GLN A 514 7.96 -45.05 7.79
C GLN A 514 8.13 -43.52 7.69
N GLU A 515 7.05 -42.74 7.67
CA GLU A 515 7.12 -41.27 7.74
C GLU A 515 7.72 -40.77 9.05
N GLU A 516 7.46 -41.44 10.19
CA GLU A 516 8.13 -41.14 11.46
C GLU A 516 9.67 -41.21 11.37
N ARG A 517 10.20 -41.94 10.39
CA ARG A 517 11.64 -42.16 10.18
C ARG A 517 12.20 -41.40 8.97
N GLY A 518 11.34 -40.84 8.12
CA GLY A 518 11.71 -40.21 6.86
C GLY A 518 11.78 -38.69 6.95
N GLN A 519 12.63 -38.08 6.11
CA GLN A 519 12.63 -36.63 5.92
C GLN A 519 11.67 -36.25 4.78
N ARG A 520 10.90 -35.17 4.98
CA ARG A 520 9.85 -34.73 4.06
C ARG A 520 10.25 -33.55 3.15
N GLY A 521 11.48 -33.04 3.25
CA GLY A 521 11.95 -31.89 2.48
C GLY A 521 12.56 -32.24 1.12
N LEU A 522 12.56 -31.26 0.22
CA LEU A 522 13.24 -31.31 -1.08
C LEU A 522 14.76 -31.23 -0.94
N THR A 523 15.27 -30.45 0.02
CA THR A 523 16.71 -30.34 0.31
C THR A 523 17.11 -31.31 1.43
N PRO A 524 18.27 -31.99 1.30
CA PRO A 524 18.71 -32.98 2.28
C PRO A 524 18.92 -32.30 3.64
N GLY A 525 18.29 -32.85 4.69
CA GLY A 525 18.41 -32.33 6.06
C GLY A 525 17.43 -31.21 6.43
N SER A 526 16.51 -30.79 5.55
CA SER A 526 15.44 -29.86 5.92
C SER A 526 14.08 -30.56 6.03
N GLU A 527 13.26 -30.11 6.99
CA GLU A 527 11.86 -30.53 7.12
C GLU A 527 10.89 -29.54 6.45
N LEU A 528 11.41 -28.46 5.87
CA LEU A 528 10.60 -27.45 5.18
C LEU A 528 10.03 -28.08 3.90
N GLN A 529 8.76 -27.83 3.61
CA GLN A 529 8.11 -28.37 2.40
C GLN A 529 7.68 -27.25 1.44
N THR A 530 7.88 -26.00 1.82
CA THR A 530 7.55 -24.82 1.01
C THR A 530 8.81 -24.08 0.63
N TYR A 531 9.01 -23.86 -0.67
CA TYR A 531 10.21 -23.29 -1.24
C TYR A 531 9.87 -22.13 -2.17
N SER A 532 10.69 -21.07 -2.15
CA SER A 532 10.71 -20.09 -3.24
C SER A 532 11.74 -20.48 -4.27
N LEU A 533 11.32 -20.61 -5.52
CA LEU A 533 12.18 -21.07 -6.61
C LEU A 533 12.42 -19.93 -7.61
N LEU A 534 13.67 -19.83 -8.08
CA LEU A 534 14.03 -19.08 -9.27
C LEU A 534 14.19 -20.06 -10.42
N ALA A 535 13.30 -19.95 -11.40
CA ALA A 535 13.27 -20.78 -12.59
C ALA A 535 14.07 -20.12 -13.73
N PRO A 536 14.75 -20.90 -14.59
CA PRO A 536 15.47 -20.35 -15.73
C PRO A 536 14.51 -19.73 -16.76
N ARG A 537 14.94 -18.66 -17.43
CA ARG A 537 14.13 -17.93 -18.44
C ARG A 537 13.65 -18.82 -19.58
N ASN A 538 14.46 -19.81 -19.94
CA ASN A 538 14.18 -20.70 -21.05
C ASN A 538 13.15 -21.77 -20.68
N LEU A 539 12.69 -21.85 -19.42
CA LEU A 539 11.66 -22.80 -18.99
C LEU A 539 10.36 -22.64 -19.79
N ARG A 540 9.99 -21.40 -20.17
CA ARG A 540 8.83 -21.14 -21.04
C ARG A 540 9.14 -21.24 -22.54
N GLN A 541 10.42 -21.10 -22.92
CA GLN A 541 10.89 -21.20 -24.31
C GLN A 541 11.13 -22.63 -24.78
N HIS A 542 11.33 -23.55 -23.85
CA HIS A 542 10.99 -24.95 -24.02
C HIS A 542 9.53 -25.08 -23.64
N PRO A 543 8.57 -24.74 -24.53
CA PRO A 543 7.24 -25.24 -24.30
C PRO A 543 7.43 -26.77 -24.23
N PRO A 544 7.04 -27.46 -23.13
CA PRO A 544 6.23 -28.65 -23.40
C PRO A 544 5.23 -28.18 -24.46
N GLN A 545 5.13 -28.87 -25.59
CA GLN A 545 4.31 -28.44 -26.72
C GLN A 545 2.85 -28.23 -26.24
N ILE A 546 2.52 -27.07 -25.66
CA ILE A 546 1.33 -26.84 -24.81
C ILE A 546 0.43 -25.83 -25.49
N ASN A 547 0.96 -24.67 -25.91
CA ASN A 547 0.11 -23.60 -26.46
C ASN A 547 -0.53 -23.98 -27.79
N GLU A 548 0.06 -24.90 -28.55
CA GLU A 548 -0.53 -25.41 -29.79
C GLU A 548 -1.67 -26.43 -29.53
N TYR A 549 -1.71 -27.04 -28.34
CA TYR A 549 -2.66 -28.09 -27.98
C TYR A 549 -3.82 -27.58 -27.12
N VAL A 550 -3.57 -26.58 -26.27
CA VAL A 550 -4.60 -25.96 -25.40
C VAL A 550 -5.50 -25.00 -26.19
N THR A 551 -4.95 -24.22 -27.13
CA THR A 551 -5.75 -23.27 -27.93
C THR A 551 -6.56 -23.94 -29.06
N LYS A 552 -6.11 -25.10 -29.56
CA LYS A 552 -6.87 -25.95 -30.49
C LYS A 552 -7.79 -26.97 -29.78
N GLY A 553 -7.84 -26.95 -28.44
CA GLY A 553 -8.60 -27.89 -27.62
C GLY A 553 -10.11 -27.68 -27.63
N TYR A 554 -10.62 -26.59 -28.22
CA TYR A 554 -12.06 -26.44 -28.44
C TYR A 554 -12.59 -27.30 -29.61
N GLU A 555 -11.71 -27.92 -30.41
CA GLU A 555 -12.08 -28.86 -31.49
C GLU A 555 -11.22 -30.15 -31.54
N GLY A 556 -10.40 -30.46 -30.54
CA GLY A 556 -9.39 -31.54 -30.61
C GLY A 556 -9.54 -32.67 -29.59
N ASN A 557 -9.71 -33.91 -30.08
CA ASN A 557 -9.73 -35.21 -29.38
C ASN A 557 -9.21 -35.25 -27.93
N PHE A 558 -10.07 -35.69 -26.99
CA PHE A 558 -9.80 -35.97 -25.57
C PHE A 558 -8.49 -36.73 -25.30
N GLU A 559 -8.13 -37.67 -26.19
CA GLU A 559 -6.87 -38.43 -26.13
C GLU A 559 -5.62 -37.55 -26.18
N ARG A 560 -5.65 -36.46 -26.96
CA ARG A 560 -4.51 -35.52 -27.06
C ARG A 560 -4.30 -34.79 -25.73
N THR A 561 -5.38 -34.37 -25.07
CA THR A 561 -5.32 -33.70 -23.76
C THR A 561 -4.70 -34.59 -22.69
N ILE A 562 -5.03 -35.88 -22.69
CA ILE A 562 -4.45 -36.87 -21.76
C ILE A 562 -2.94 -37.03 -22.00
N LEU A 563 -2.52 -37.19 -23.26
CA LEU A 563 -1.10 -37.30 -23.62
C LEU A 563 -0.33 -36.03 -23.27
N THR A 564 -0.93 -34.85 -23.47
CA THR A 564 -0.37 -33.57 -23.06
C THR A 564 -0.19 -33.52 -21.54
N TYR A 565 -1.18 -33.93 -20.74
CA TYR A 565 -1.02 -33.98 -19.28
C TYR A 565 0.16 -34.84 -18.83
N TYR A 566 0.28 -36.07 -19.35
CA TYR A 566 1.38 -36.95 -18.97
C TYR A 566 2.75 -36.43 -19.42
N SER A 567 2.84 -35.79 -20.59
CA SER A 567 4.11 -35.21 -21.06
C SER A 567 4.55 -34.04 -20.19
N ILE A 568 3.61 -33.18 -19.78
CA ILE A 568 3.82 -32.07 -18.84
C ILE A 568 4.27 -32.59 -17.48
N ASN A 569 3.55 -33.56 -16.92
CA ASN A 569 3.88 -34.11 -15.61
C ASN A 569 5.27 -34.75 -15.60
N ARG A 570 5.62 -35.49 -16.67
CA ARG A 570 6.96 -36.05 -16.83
C ARG A 570 8.04 -34.99 -16.94
N PHE A 571 7.78 -33.91 -17.68
CA PHE A 571 8.72 -32.80 -17.83
C PHE A 571 8.98 -32.11 -16.49
N PHE A 572 7.93 -31.73 -15.76
CA PHE A 572 8.09 -31.07 -14.47
C PHE A 572 8.67 -31.99 -13.39
N GLY A 573 8.34 -33.29 -13.41
CA GLY A 573 9.00 -34.29 -12.56
C GLY A 573 10.52 -34.35 -12.83
N ALA A 574 10.92 -34.40 -14.10
CA ALA A 574 12.33 -34.39 -14.50
C ALA A 574 13.04 -33.06 -14.18
N PHE A 575 12.33 -31.94 -14.28
CA PHE A 575 12.82 -30.61 -13.92
C PHE A 575 13.10 -30.51 -12.42
N ILE A 576 12.17 -30.95 -11.56
CA ILE A 576 12.35 -30.92 -10.11
C ILE A 576 13.48 -31.87 -9.67
N ASP A 577 13.61 -33.05 -10.30
CA ASP A 577 14.66 -34.04 -10.02
C ASP A 577 16.05 -33.67 -10.60
N HIS A 578 16.25 -32.44 -11.12
CA HIS A 578 17.51 -32.00 -11.74
C HIS A 578 18.01 -32.90 -12.89
N ALA A 579 17.10 -33.63 -13.54
CA ALA A 579 17.45 -34.52 -14.66
C ALA A 579 17.75 -33.73 -15.95
N LEU A 580 17.27 -32.49 -16.04
CA LEU A 580 17.46 -31.58 -17.17
C LEU A 580 18.54 -30.55 -16.83
N LYS A 581 19.81 -30.87 -17.09
CA LYS A 581 20.98 -30.03 -16.75
C LYS A 581 20.95 -28.60 -17.33
N ASP A 582 20.25 -28.41 -18.45
CA ASP A 582 20.13 -27.10 -19.11
C ASP A 582 19.02 -26.22 -18.47
N LEU A 583 18.21 -26.80 -17.58
CA LEU A 583 17.04 -26.18 -16.94
C LEU A 583 17.08 -26.37 -15.42
N ASP A 584 18.19 -26.01 -14.78
CA ASP A 584 18.29 -26.04 -13.32
C ASP A 584 17.62 -24.82 -12.67
N TYR A 585 16.93 -25.07 -11.55
CA TYR A 585 16.33 -24.03 -10.70
C TYR A 585 17.14 -23.81 -9.43
N ILE A 586 16.99 -22.62 -8.84
CA ILE A 586 17.67 -22.26 -7.59
C ILE A 586 16.62 -22.11 -6.50
N VAL A 587 16.77 -22.87 -5.41
CA VAL A 587 16.00 -22.68 -4.17
C VAL A 587 16.54 -21.44 -3.47
N LYS A 588 15.69 -20.42 -3.33
CA LYS A 588 16.06 -19.19 -2.64
C LYS A 588 15.53 -19.20 -1.22
N GLU A 589 16.43 -19.22 -0.24
CA GLU A 589 16.08 -19.03 1.16
C GLU A 589 16.04 -17.53 1.46
N LYS A 590 14.92 -17.04 2.00
CA LYS A 590 14.77 -15.63 2.36
C LYS A 590 15.14 -15.41 3.82
N THR A 591 15.94 -14.39 4.08
CA THR A 591 16.18 -13.91 5.45
C THR A 591 14.91 -13.33 6.08
N ILE A 592 14.89 -13.15 7.40
CA ILE A 592 13.73 -12.55 8.11
C ILE A 592 13.38 -11.17 7.55
N LEU A 593 14.41 -10.37 7.24
CA LEU A 593 14.25 -9.03 6.69
C LEU A 593 13.66 -9.05 5.27
N GLU A 594 14.13 -9.98 4.42
CA GLU A 594 13.59 -10.21 3.07
C GLU A 594 12.16 -10.74 3.09
N LYS A 595 11.80 -11.56 4.08
CA LYS A 595 10.41 -12.01 4.31
C LYS A 595 9.50 -10.85 4.71
N LEU A 596 9.97 -9.95 5.58
CA LEU A 596 9.20 -8.80 6.06
C LEU A 596 8.94 -7.77 4.94
N LEU A 597 9.99 -7.42 4.18
CA LEU A 597 9.93 -6.41 3.13
C LEU A 597 9.53 -6.98 1.76
N ASN A 598 9.41 -8.31 1.66
CA ASN A 598 9.11 -9.04 0.45
C ASN A 598 9.99 -8.63 -0.74
N CYS A 599 11.30 -8.59 -0.53
CA CYS A 599 12.32 -8.23 -1.52
C CYS A 599 13.57 -9.09 -1.36
N GLU A 600 14.41 -9.11 -2.39
CA GLU A 600 15.64 -9.89 -2.46
C GLU A 600 16.86 -8.99 -2.23
N PHE A 601 17.21 -8.72 -0.96
CA PHE A 601 18.31 -7.82 -0.59
C PHE A 601 19.67 -8.37 -0.98
N GLU A 602 19.90 -9.67 -0.77
CA GLU A 602 21.22 -10.27 -0.99
C GLU A 602 21.59 -10.28 -2.48
N ALA A 603 20.60 -10.46 -3.35
CA ALA A 603 20.79 -10.40 -4.81
C ALA A 603 21.13 -8.98 -5.32
N ILE A 604 20.60 -7.94 -4.66
CA ILE A 604 20.88 -6.54 -5.01
C ILE A 604 22.32 -6.17 -4.62
N LEU A 605 22.79 -6.69 -3.48
CA LEU A 605 24.16 -6.51 -3.01
C LEU A 605 25.17 -7.37 -3.79
N SER A 606 24.73 -8.48 -4.40
CA SER A 606 25.59 -9.36 -5.20
C SER A 606 25.67 -8.98 -6.67
N GLU A 607 24.69 -8.26 -7.25
CA GLU A 607 24.77 -7.71 -8.63
C GLU A 607 25.98 -6.78 -8.81
N THR A 608 26.50 -6.20 -7.71
CA THR A 608 27.72 -5.40 -7.69
C THR A 608 29.01 -6.20 -7.49
N SER A 609 28.96 -7.53 -7.32
CA SER A 609 30.16 -8.36 -7.07
C SER A 609 30.26 -9.60 -7.97
N SER A 610 31.06 -9.47 -9.03
CA SER A 610 31.73 -10.54 -9.82
C SER A 610 30.88 -11.59 -10.55
N VAL A 611 31.14 -11.76 -11.85
CA VAL A 611 30.68 -12.93 -12.64
C VAL A 611 31.13 -14.22 -11.95
N GLU A 612 30.19 -15.13 -11.66
CA GLU A 612 30.48 -16.39 -10.99
C GLU A 612 31.55 -17.21 -11.72
N LEU A 613 32.50 -17.76 -10.96
CA LEU A 613 33.54 -18.64 -11.50
C LEU A 613 32.93 -19.99 -11.86
N SER A 614 33.28 -20.54 -13.02
CA SER A 614 32.87 -21.89 -13.37
C SER A 614 33.40 -22.93 -12.38
N SER A 615 32.78 -24.11 -12.33
CA SER A 615 33.27 -25.23 -11.51
C SER A 615 34.58 -25.84 -12.04
N TYR A 616 35.00 -25.49 -13.26
CA TYR A 616 36.23 -25.98 -13.86
C TYR A 616 37.46 -25.45 -13.12
N ARG A 617 38.42 -26.33 -12.86
CA ARG A 617 39.73 -26.00 -12.31
C ARG A 617 40.79 -26.71 -13.13
N ASP A 618 41.80 -25.96 -13.57
CA ASP A 618 42.92 -26.54 -14.32
C ASP A 618 43.74 -27.43 -13.37
N GLN A 619 43.70 -28.75 -13.60
CA GLN A 619 44.43 -29.75 -12.81
C GLN A 619 45.95 -29.63 -12.94
N HIS A 620 46.45 -28.95 -13.98
CA HIS A 620 47.90 -28.74 -14.20
C HIS A 620 48.37 -27.36 -13.71
N PHE A 621 47.54 -26.65 -12.94
CA PHE A 621 47.93 -25.37 -12.33
C PHE A 621 49.03 -25.58 -11.27
N LYS A 622 50.13 -24.82 -11.38
CA LYS A 622 51.25 -24.88 -10.43
C LYS A 622 50.98 -23.93 -9.26
N GLY A 623 50.25 -24.39 -8.24
CA GLY A 623 49.95 -23.61 -7.02
C GLY A 623 48.90 -24.26 -6.13
N SER A 624 48.55 -23.61 -5.02
CA SER A 624 47.45 -24.10 -4.17
C SER A 624 46.08 -23.81 -4.79
N ARG A 625 45.06 -24.57 -4.40
CA ARG A 625 43.68 -24.38 -4.89
C ARG A 625 43.14 -22.97 -4.55
N THR A 626 43.52 -22.44 -3.40
CA THR A 626 43.16 -21.08 -2.96
C THR A 626 43.83 -20.01 -3.82
N ASP A 627 45.08 -20.24 -4.25
CA ASP A 627 45.78 -19.30 -5.14
C ASP A 627 45.16 -19.29 -6.54
N GLN A 628 44.77 -20.46 -7.05
CA GLN A 628 44.08 -20.57 -8.32
C GLN A 628 42.75 -19.80 -8.31
N GLU A 629 41.97 -19.93 -7.24
CA GLU A 629 40.71 -19.19 -7.10
C GLU A 629 40.93 -17.68 -6.97
N ARG A 630 41.95 -17.26 -6.24
CA ARG A 630 42.32 -15.85 -6.14
C ARG A 630 42.66 -15.27 -7.52
N LEU A 631 43.48 -15.98 -8.30
CA LEU A 631 43.86 -15.54 -9.65
C LEU A 631 42.66 -15.52 -10.60
N LEU A 632 41.79 -16.52 -10.55
CA LEU A 632 40.58 -16.55 -11.39
C LEU A 632 39.65 -15.37 -11.09
N LYS A 633 39.54 -14.94 -9.82
CA LYS A 633 38.74 -13.75 -9.44
C LYS A 633 39.34 -12.44 -9.95
N THR A 634 40.66 -12.34 -10.09
CA THR A 634 41.34 -11.10 -10.51
C THR A 634 41.83 -11.11 -11.96
N SER A 635 41.67 -12.22 -12.69
CA SER A 635 42.28 -12.41 -14.01
C SER A 635 41.67 -11.53 -15.09
N THR A 636 42.49 -11.04 -16.03
CA THR A 636 42.00 -10.39 -17.26
C THR A 636 42.03 -11.33 -18.47
N THR A 637 42.35 -12.61 -18.25
CA THR A 637 42.49 -13.62 -19.30
C THR A 637 41.28 -14.55 -19.33
N LEU A 638 40.75 -14.76 -20.54
CA LEU A 638 39.63 -15.66 -20.82
C LEU A 638 40.11 -16.81 -21.70
N TYR A 639 39.66 -18.02 -21.37
CA TYR A 639 39.74 -19.18 -22.25
C TYR A 639 38.50 -19.23 -23.14
N VAL A 640 38.67 -19.38 -24.45
CA VAL A 640 37.59 -19.51 -25.43
C VAL A 640 37.64 -20.90 -26.04
N GLY A 641 36.60 -21.69 -25.79
CA GLY A 641 36.46 -23.07 -26.29
C GLY A 641 35.34 -23.23 -27.30
N ASN A 642 35.30 -24.41 -27.92
CA ASN A 642 34.34 -24.79 -28.96
C ASN A 642 34.47 -24.04 -30.30
N LEU A 643 35.62 -23.41 -30.57
CA LEU A 643 35.92 -22.78 -31.87
C LEU A 643 36.03 -23.82 -33.00
N SER A 644 35.85 -23.37 -34.24
CA SER A 644 36.18 -24.16 -35.43
C SER A 644 37.70 -24.24 -35.59
N PHE A 645 38.21 -25.29 -36.23
CA PHE A 645 39.63 -25.38 -36.60
C PHE A 645 39.99 -24.38 -37.70
N PHE A 646 39.00 -23.86 -38.41
CA PHE A 646 39.15 -22.85 -39.46
C PHE A 646 39.00 -21.41 -38.97
N THR A 647 38.58 -21.20 -37.71
CA THR A 647 38.41 -19.86 -37.13
C THR A 647 39.76 -19.16 -37.03
N THR A 648 39.86 -17.95 -37.61
CA THR A 648 41.09 -17.17 -37.63
C THR A 648 41.21 -16.23 -36.43
N GLU A 649 42.42 -15.76 -36.16
CA GLU A 649 42.68 -14.82 -35.06
C GLU A 649 41.95 -13.48 -35.28
N GLU A 650 41.84 -13.03 -36.54
CA GLU A 650 41.17 -11.77 -36.90
C GLU A 650 39.67 -11.81 -36.58
N GLN A 651 39.01 -12.95 -36.81
CA GLN A 651 37.58 -13.12 -36.49
C GLN A 651 37.34 -13.08 -34.97
N ILE A 652 38.24 -13.69 -34.20
CA ILE A 652 38.19 -13.64 -32.73
C ILE A 652 38.43 -12.21 -32.27
N HIS A 653 39.41 -11.51 -32.84
CA HIS A 653 39.70 -10.12 -32.53
C HIS A 653 38.49 -9.22 -32.79
N GLU A 654 37.82 -9.36 -33.94
CA GLU A 654 36.64 -8.56 -34.28
C GLU A 654 35.48 -8.78 -33.28
N LEU A 655 35.20 -10.03 -32.92
CA LEU A 655 34.12 -10.34 -31.98
C LEU A 655 34.45 -9.85 -30.57
N PHE A 656 35.65 -10.13 -30.07
CA PHE A 656 36.06 -9.83 -28.70
C PHE A 656 36.38 -8.34 -28.48
N SER A 657 36.72 -7.58 -29.53
CA SER A 657 36.93 -6.13 -29.45
C SER A 657 35.64 -5.36 -29.16
N ARG A 658 34.47 -5.96 -29.38
CA ARG A 658 33.17 -5.31 -29.10
C ARG A 658 32.94 -5.04 -27.62
N CYS A 659 33.61 -5.79 -26.74
CA CYS A 659 33.47 -5.67 -25.29
C CYS A 659 34.60 -4.87 -24.62
N GLY A 660 35.70 -4.61 -25.33
CA GLY A 660 36.80 -3.79 -24.82
C GLY A 660 38.12 -4.07 -25.53
N ASP A 661 39.17 -3.34 -25.11
CA ASP A 661 40.46 -3.39 -25.77
C ASP A 661 41.24 -4.67 -25.43
N ILE A 662 41.59 -5.43 -26.47
CA ILE A 662 42.33 -6.67 -26.35
C ILE A 662 43.82 -6.37 -26.22
N ARG A 663 44.47 -6.92 -25.19
CA ARG A 663 45.91 -6.83 -24.97
C ARG A 663 46.68 -7.85 -25.80
N ARG A 664 46.21 -9.10 -25.84
CA ARG A 664 46.77 -10.17 -26.69
C ARG A 664 45.76 -11.28 -26.93
N ILE A 665 45.88 -11.94 -28.08
CA ILE A 665 45.21 -13.19 -28.40
C ILE A 665 46.27 -14.27 -28.55
N VAL A 666 46.02 -15.45 -28.01
CA VAL A 666 46.90 -16.61 -28.18
C VAL A 666 46.10 -17.79 -28.70
N MET A 667 46.35 -18.18 -29.94
CA MET A 667 45.68 -19.31 -30.58
C MET A 667 46.12 -20.64 -29.97
N GLY A 668 45.15 -21.52 -29.72
CA GLY A 668 45.37 -22.87 -29.24
C GLY A 668 45.77 -23.79 -30.39
N LEU A 669 46.96 -24.37 -30.30
CA LEU A 669 47.59 -25.17 -31.36
C LEU A 669 47.70 -26.64 -30.99
N ASP A 670 47.66 -27.50 -31.99
CA ASP A 670 48.02 -28.91 -31.85
C ASP A 670 49.50 -29.03 -31.46
N LYS A 671 49.80 -29.84 -30.44
CA LYS A 671 51.16 -30.00 -29.91
C LYS A 671 52.16 -30.46 -30.98
N PHE A 672 51.73 -31.32 -31.89
CA PHE A 672 52.57 -31.92 -32.93
C PHE A 672 52.44 -31.19 -34.25
N LYS A 673 51.21 -30.96 -34.72
CA LYS A 673 50.95 -30.37 -36.05
C LYS A 673 51.08 -28.86 -36.09
N LYS A 674 51.07 -28.19 -34.92
CA LYS A 674 51.10 -26.73 -34.78
C LYS A 674 49.98 -26.00 -35.54
N THR A 675 48.89 -26.71 -35.86
CA THR A 675 47.67 -26.15 -36.47
C THR A 675 46.65 -25.77 -35.39
N PRO A 676 45.73 -24.82 -35.63
CA PRO A 676 44.66 -24.49 -34.70
C PRO A 676 43.85 -25.74 -34.29
N CYS A 677 43.60 -25.89 -32.99
CA CYS A 677 42.86 -27.02 -32.43
C CYS A 677 41.59 -26.60 -31.67
N GLY A 678 40.99 -25.48 -32.07
CA GLY A 678 39.63 -25.11 -31.64
C GLY A 678 39.52 -24.47 -30.26
N PHE A 679 40.58 -23.83 -29.76
CA PHE A 679 40.48 -22.95 -28.60
C PHE A 679 41.46 -21.79 -28.72
N CYS A 680 41.29 -20.75 -27.92
CA CYS A 680 42.25 -19.67 -27.79
C CYS A 680 42.20 -19.05 -26.38
N PHE A 681 43.15 -18.17 -26.09
CA PHE A 681 43.12 -17.28 -24.93
C PHE A 681 43.01 -15.83 -25.39
N VAL A 682 42.14 -15.06 -24.75
CA VAL A 682 41.97 -13.63 -24.97
C VAL A 682 42.31 -12.91 -23.68
N GLU A 683 43.30 -12.03 -23.70
CA GLU A 683 43.66 -11.20 -22.55
C GLU A 683 43.26 -9.75 -22.81
N TYR A 684 42.50 -9.18 -21.88
CA TYR A 684 42.10 -7.77 -21.88
C TYR A 684 43.07 -6.90 -21.06
N TYR A 685 43.05 -5.59 -21.32
CA TYR A 685 43.76 -4.62 -20.48
C TYR A 685 43.13 -4.47 -19.10
N THR A 686 41.80 -4.48 -19.02
CA THR A 686 41.07 -4.34 -17.75
C THR A 686 40.23 -5.58 -17.45
N ARG A 687 40.01 -5.86 -16.15
CA ARG A 687 39.13 -6.94 -15.69
C ARG A 687 37.68 -6.70 -16.11
N ASN A 688 37.25 -5.44 -16.11
CA ASN A 688 35.87 -5.08 -16.42
C ASN A 688 35.51 -5.45 -17.87
N ASP A 689 36.42 -5.25 -18.81
CA ASP A 689 36.22 -5.63 -20.21
C ASP A 689 36.11 -7.15 -20.39
N ALA A 690 36.94 -7.91 -19.67
CA ALA A 690 36.84 -9.36 -19.62
C ALA A 690 35.51 -9.84 -19.00
N GLU A 691 35.00 -9.13 -17.98
CA GLU A 691 33.69 -9.43 -17.38
C GLU A 691 32.55 -9.13 -18.36
N MET A 692 32.65 -8.06 -19.15
CA MET A 692 31.69 -7.77 -20.22
C MET A 692 31.70 -8.88 -21.28
N SER A 693 32.87 -9.36 -21.70
CA SER A 693 32.97 -10.49 -22.63
C SER A 693 32.37 -11.78 -22.06
N MET A 694 32.59 -12.07 -20.77
CA MET A 694 31.95 -13.20 -20.10
C MET A 694 30.43 -13.08 -20.03
N ARG A 695 29.89 -11.85 -19.96
CA ARG A 695 28.44 -11.60 -19.88
C ARG A 695 27.77 -11.60 -21.26
N TYR A 696 28.42 -11.04 -22.27
CA TYR A 696 27.79 -10.75 -23.57
C TYR A 696 28.25 -11.64 -24.72
N ILE A 697 29.49 -12.15 -24.68
CA ILE A 697 30.07 -12.98 -25.75
C ILE A 697 29.98 -14.47 -25.41
N ASN A 698 29.97 -14.83 -24.13
CA ASN A 698 29.81 -16.23 -23.75
C ASN A 698 28.47 -16.80 -24.25
N GLY A 699 28.51 -17.91 -24.98
CA GLY A 699 27.33 -18.54 -25.56
C GLY A 699 26.82 -17.90 -26.86
N THR A 700 27.51 -16.92 -27.44
CA THR A 700 27.18 -16.40 -28.78
C THR A 700 27.76 -17.28 -29.89
N ARG A 701 27.42 -16.98 -31.16
CA ARG A 701 27.93 -17.72 -32.31
C ARG A 701 29.18 -17.07 -32.91
N LEU A 702 30.16 -17.90 -33.28
CA LEU A 702 31.31 -17.56 -34.12
C LEU A 702 31.52 -18.71 -35.11
N ASP A 703 31.57 -18.42 -36.41
CA ASP A 703 31.55 -19.42 -37.51
C ASP A 703 30.44 -20.46 -37.35
N ASP A 704 29.21 -20.01 -37.05
CA ASP A 704 28.03 -20.84 -36.77
C ASP A 704 28.14 -21.81 -35.58
N ARG A 705 29.15 -21.64 -34.73
CA ARG A 705 29.35 -22.43 -33.50
C ARG A 705 29.11 -21.60 -32.26
N LEU A 706 28.40 -22.19 -31.29
CA LEU A 706 28.25 -21.58 -29.96
C LEU A 706 29.57 -21.66 -29.20
N ILE A 707 30.19 -20.52 -28.93
CA ILE A 707 31.47 -20.45 -28.21
C ILE A 707 31.25 -20.45 -26.71
N ARG A 708 32.17 -21.07 -25.97
CA ARG A 708 32.17 -21.09 -24.50
C ARG A 708 33.36 -20.30 -23.99
N VAL A 709 33.11 -19.26 -23.22
CA VAL A 709 34.14 -18.44 -22.58
C VAL A 709 34.21 -18.78 -21.09
N ASP A 710 35.42 -18.88 -20.56
CA ASP A 710 35.67 -19.22 -19.17
C ASP A 710 36.82 -18.39 -18.59
N TRP A 711 36.85 -18.21 -17.28
CA TRP A 711 37.96 -17.53 -16.61
C TRP A 711 39.20 -18.40 -16.63
N ASP A 712 40.33 -17.79 -16.98
CA ASP A 712 41.63 -18.45 -16.96
C ASP A 712 42.56 -17.81 -15.93
N ALA A 713 43.40 -18.59 -15.25
CA ALA A 713 44.27 -18.07 -14.19
C ALA A 713 45.43 -17.18 -14.71
N GLY A 714 45.61 -17.12 -16.04
CA GLY A 714 46.65 -16.34 -16.71
C GLY A 714 47.41 -17.22 -17.72
N PHE A 715 47.74 -16.62 -18.86
CA PHE A 715 48.48 -17.34 -19.90
C PHE A 715 49.95 -17.53 -19.51
N ILE A 716 50.43 -18.77 -19.64
CA ILE A 716 51.82 -19.19 -19.44
C ILE A 716 52.24 -19.96 -20.69
N GLU A 717 53.49 -19.78 -21.10
CA GLU A 717 54.04 -20.49 -22.25
C GLU A 717 53.95 -22.02 -22.08
N GLY A 718 53.54 -22.69 -23.15
CA GLY A 718 53.21 -24.12 -23.19
C GLY A 718 51.72 -24.40 -23.06
N ARG A 719 50.91 -23.49 -22.51
CA ARG A 719 49.44 -23.66 -22.40
C ARG A 719 48.71 -23.47 -23.72
N GLN A 720 49.36 -22.88 -24.74
CA GLN A 720 48.81 -22.80 -26.09
C GLN A 720 48.66 -24.18 -26.76
N TYR A 721 49.35 -25.21 -26.28
CA TYR A 721 49.28 -26.55 -26.90
C TYR A 721 48.16 -27.41 -26.31
N GLY A 722 47.44 -28.11 -27.19
CA GLY A 722 46.48 -29.14 -26.81
C GLY A 722 47.11 -30.23 -25.92
N ARG A 723 46.36 -30.68 -24.92
CA ARG A 723 46.82 -31.67 -23.92
C ARG A 723 46.37 -33.10 -24.21
N GLY A 724 45.72 -33.35 -25.35
CA GLY A 724 45.40 -34.70 -25.81
C GLY A 724 46.67 -35.49 -26.13
N LYS A 725 46.63 -36.80 -25.91
CA LYS A 725 47.63 -37.77 -26.36
C LYS A 725 47.94 -37.63 -27.86
N SER A 726 46.94 -37.33 -28.69
CA SER A 726 47.13 -37.15 -30.14
C SER A 726 47.59 -35.74 -30.55
N GLY A 727 47.82 -34.83 -29.60
CA GLY A 727 48.28 -33.45 -29.83
C GLY A 727 47.18 -32.38 -29.79
N GLY A 728 45.92 -32.74 -30.06
CA GLY A 728 44.76 -31.84 -30.01
C GLY A 728 44.20 -31.62 -28.60
N GLN A 729 42.96 -31.14 -28.48
CA GLN A 729 42.31 -31.03 -27.17
C GLN A 729 41.89 -32.42 -26.64
N VAL A 730 41.95 -32.61 -25.32
CA VAL A 730 41.52 -33.87 -24.66
C VAL A 730 40.05 -34.21 -25.00
N ARG A 731 39.20 -33.18 -25.16
CA ARG A 731 37.78 -33.36 -25.55
C ARG A 731 37.63 -34.00 -26.93
N ASP A 732 38.51 -33.69 -27.88
CA ASP A 732 38.43 -34.20 -29.26
C ASP A 732 38.91 -35.66 -29.38
N GLU A 733 39.49 -36.23 -28.32
CA GLU A 733 39.92 -37.64 -28.31
C GLU A 733 38.76 -38.60 -28.12
N TYR A 734 37.91 -38.30 -27.14
CA TYR A 734 36.80 -39.15 -26.70
C TYR A 734 35.48 -38.86 -27.40
N ARG A 735 35.45 -37.84 -28.28
CA ARG A 735 34.25 -37.43 -28.99
C ARG A 735 33.74 -38.52 -29.93
N THR A 736 32.43 -38.80 -29.89
CA THR A 736 31.80 -39.84 -30.73
C THR A 736 31.12 -39.28 -31.98
N ASP A 737 30.65 -38.03 -31.94
CA ASP A 737 30.00 -37.35 -33.05
C ASP A 737 30.98 -36.90 -34.14
N TYR A 738 30.48 -36.86 -35.38
CA TYR A 738 31.18 -36.30 -36.52
C TYR A 738 30.98 -34.79 -36.56
N ASP A 739 32.07 -34.04 -36.57
CA ASP A 739 32.02 -32.57 -36.64
C ASP A 739 33.07 -32.08 -37.65
N SER A 740 32.59 -31.57 -38.78
CA SER A 740 33.41 -31.10 -39.90
C SER A 740 34.33 -29.95 -39.51
N GLY A 741 33.86 -29.04 -38.64
CA GLY A 741 34.64 -27.90 -38.12
C GLY A 741 35.74 -28.31 -37.14
N ARG A 742 35.82 -29.60 -36.79
CA ARG A 742 36.76 -30.16 -35.80
C ARG A 742 37.50 -31.39 -36.33
N GLY A 743 37.66 -31.47 -37.64
CA GLY A 743 38.42 -32.55 -38.30
C GLY A 743 37.73 -33.91 -38.34
N GLY A 744 36.40 -33.99 -38.14
CA GLY A 744 35.58 -35.19 -38.28
C GLY A 744 35.28 -35.92 -36.96
N TYR A 745 35.32 -37.26 -36.97
CA TYR A 745 35.14 -38.08 -35.75
C TYR A 745 36.26 -37.86 -34.72
N GLY A 746 36.02 -38.19 -33.45
CA GLY A 746 37.07 -38.15 -32.43
C GLY A 746 38.22 -39.12 -32.72
N LYS A 747 39.41 -38.80 -32.20
CA LYS A 747 40.67 -39.47 -32.60
C LYS A 747 40.69 -40.97 -32.32
N ILE A 748 40.05 -41.42 -31.24
CA ILE A 748 39.94 -42.85 -30.92
C ILE A 748 39.11 -43.60 -31.98
N LEU A 749 38.02 -43.01 -32.48
CA LEU A 749 37.20 -43.60 -33.53
C LEU A 749 37.89 -43.54 -34.89
N GLN A 750 38.59 -42.44 -35.19
CA GLN A 750 39.39 -42.33 -36.42
C GLN A 750 40.47 -43.43 -36.46
N GLN A 751 41.16 -43.70 -35.36
CA GLN A 751 42.18 -44.76 -35.27
C GLN A 751 41.58 -46.16 -35.39
N LYS A 752 40.37 -46.38 -34.88
CA LYS A 752 39.65 -47.67 -35.03
C LYS A 752 39.10 -47.91 -36.45
N ALA A 753 38.90 -46.84 -37.22
CA ALA A 753 38.34 -46.91 -38.58
C ALA A 753 39.39 -47.15 -39.68
N VAL A 754 40.70 -47.09 -39.36
CA VAL A 754 41.78 -47.43 -40.32
C VAL A 754 42.07 -48.93 -40.23
N PRO A 755 41.81 -49.74 -41.27
CA PRO A 755 42.23 -51.13 -41.28
C PRO A 755 43.76 -51.24 -41.42
N ASN A 756 44.39 -52.10 -40.63
CA ASN A 756 45.80 -52.47 -40.75
C ASN A 756 46.07 -53.04 -42.16
N THR A 757 46.75 -52.29 -43.02
CA THR A 757 47.32 -52.78 -44.28
C THR A 757 48.81 -53.05 -44.12
N ASP A 758 49.19 -53.98 -43.23
CA ASP A 758 50.59 -54.43 -43.05
C ASP A 758 50.71 -55.97 -42.93
N ASN A 759 49.71 -56.72 -43.40
CA ASN A 759 49.83 -58.18 -43.59
C ASN A 759 49.10 -58.59 -44.87
N LEU A 760 49.76 -58.45 -46.03
CA LEU A 760 49.53 -59.18 -47.27
C LEU A 760 50.74 -59.03 -48.20
#